data_AF-G9XVY8-F1
#
_entry.id   AF-G9XVY8-F1
#
_cell.length_a   1.000
_cell.length_b   1.000
_cell.length_c   1.000
_cell.angle_alpha   90.00
_cell.angle_beta   90.00
_cell.angle_gamma   90.00
#
_symmetry.space_group_name_H-M   'P 1'
#
loop_
_entity.id
_entity.type
_entity.pdbx_description
1 polymer ?
#
loop_
_entity_poly.entity_id
_entity_poly.type
_entity_poly.pdbx_seq_one_letter_code
_entity_poly.pdbx_strand_id
1 'polypeptide(L)'
;MKKSIKTAVVTLTAFTLLFTSPMFTPIIPEEVKAETSMTQPLRLAGTSRYDTAIQVSQSGWNYADAVVLARGDDFPDALAGVVLAKSSLVNGPLLLTETAQLSEGVLEEIQRLGATKVTILGSPGAVSEKVENTLTDQGLTVERLEGANRYGTAGEIAKAAVPQSEKVFLASGSDFPDALSISSYAAAQGIPLLLTEKKSVPEVTLETLQALGVSEVTLIGGEGVILPEVQAQLEDLDYTVDRLSGADRYGTNLEILNSLSFNTEAVYIATGAKFPDALAGAALAAQNNHPIVLAPPKAFSEEGMSYLGSRRDEGAAFTLLGGWGVISYGMESIIRTGNVNPKISLQYWDGYASYETYLRQLSLIPGKATDYVDYVSPNWRGSIGTDGSLKLVWDEGSSNYKQLTNMAHGLGMKVLPLINGSGATLNTLLKSPAAREKLIGEIVVLLKNTNADGVVIDFETPLDYGDVKDPYDGVRNDLTAFMESLHSELQSMNKLVVMAVMPRMSSSQYWLDAYDYEALSQAVDYLHVMTYDHHYRTSAPGPISPYPWIKQVLTYIQGQGVDMSKVLMGIPYYGRDWVVDGKNANGNPTYNSTAFGYSKALELADSYGATITYSKYNDADPVGTPTFKYTDEKGVEHTVFFDDYTSWNAKLSIINEFGLAGVGPWAMGWVDENTAEGLFPLLNQHLR
;
A
#
# COMPACT_ATOMS: atom_id res chain seq x y z
N MET A 1 -43.00 -40.58 -74.17
CA MET A 1 -42.54 -41.98 -74.35
C MET A 1 -41.22 -42.15 -73.63
N LYS A 2 -41.12 -43.17 -72.77
CA LYS A 2 -39.90 -43.60 -72.08
C LYS A 2 -38.76 -43.84 -73.06
N LYS A 3 -37.53 -43.45 -72.70
CA LYS A 3 -36.35 -44.32 -72.78
C LYS A 3 -35.19 -43.72 -71.98
N SER A 4 -34.83 -44.45 -70.92
CA SER A 4 -33.62 -44.30 -70.14
C SER A 4 -32.46 -44.93 -70.91
N ILE A 5 -31.32 -44.24 -71.01
CA ILE A 5 -29.99 -44.88 -71.10
C ILE A 5 -29.01 -44.05 -70.26
N LYS A 6 -28.22 -44.78 -69.48
CA LYS A 6 -27.34 -44.40 -68.39
C LYS A 6 -25.92 -44.05 -68.88
N THR A 7 -25.31 -43.13 -68.11
CA THR A 7 -23.87 -43.05 -67.76
C THR A 7 -22.86 -42.72 -68.86
N ALA A 8 -22.16 -41.59 -68.71
CA ALA A 8 -20.81 -41.53 -68.17
C ALA A 8 -20.23 -40.12 -68.36
N VAL A 9 -19.72 -39.57 -67.26
CA VAL A 9 -18.96 -38.31 -67.22
C VAL A 9 -17.56 -38.57 -67.74
N VAL A 10 -17.08 -37.74 -68.68
CA VAL A 10 -15.65 -37.50 -68.89
C VAL A 10 -15.43 -35.99 -69.02
N THR A 11 -14.76 -35.52 -67.98
CA THR A 11 -13.93 -34.33 -67.76
C THR A 11 -13.58 -33.48 -68.99
N LEU A 12 -13.84 -32.17 -68.89
CA LEU A 12 -13.15 -31.14 -69.66
C LEU A 12 -12.51 -30.15 -68.69
N THR A 13 -11.18 -30.15 -68.69
CA THR A 13 -10.28 -29.27 -67.94
C THR A 13 -10.34 -27.85 -68.50
N ALA A 14 -10.57 -26.87 -67.64
CA ALA A 14 -10.28 -25.47 -67.92
C ALA A 14 -9.41 -24.91 -66.76
N PHE A 15 -8.27 -24.35 -67.15
CA PHE A 15 -7.24 -23.78 -66.31
C PHE A 15 -7.69 -22.39 -65.82
N THR A 16 -7.75 -22.18 -64.50
CA THR A 16 -7.90 -20.85 -63.89
C THR A 16 -6.83 -20.70 -62.82
N LEU A 17 -5.97 -19.69 -62.97
CA LEU A 17 -4.97 -19.30 -61.97
C LEU A 17 -5.66 -18.94 -60.66
N LEU A 18 -5.33 -19.65 -59.57
CA LEU A 18 -5.67 -19.27 -58.21
C LEU A 18 -4.47 -18.58 -57.57
N PHE A 19 -4.63 -17.30 -57.24
CA PHE A 19 -3.76 -16.57 -56.33
C PHE A 19 -3.83 -17.24 -54.95
N THR A 20 -2.71 -17.78 -54.46
CA THR A 20 -2.56 -18.22 -53.08
C THR A 20 -2.21 -17.01 -52.22
N SER A 21 -3.22 -16.33 -51.66
CA SER A 21 -3.01 -15.48 -50.49
C SER A 21 -2.76 -16.39 -49.28
N PRO A 22 -1.65 -16.24 -48.53
CA PRO A 22 -1.53 -16.90 -47.24
C PRO A 22 -2.64 -16.37 -46.34
N MET A 23 -3.54 -17.26 -45.90
CA MET A 23 -4.45 -16.93 -44.80
C MET A 23 -3.59 -16.68 -43.57
N PHE A 24 -3.43 -15.41 -43.20
CA PHE A 24 -3.07 -15.05 -41.84
C PHE A 24 -4.24 -15.49 -40.95
N THR A 25 -4.10 -16.64 -40.29
CA THR A 25 -4.89 -16.93 -39.10
C THR A 25 -4.48 -15.88 -38.06
N PRO A 26 -5.39 -15.01 -37.58
CA PRO A 26 -5.07 -14.18 -36.43
C PRO A 26 -4.68 -15.13 -35.30
N ILE A 27 -3.45 -15.03 -34.83
CA ILE A 27 -3.05 -15.62 -33.56
C ILE A 27 -3.86 -14.85 -32.53
N ILE A 28 -4.99 -15.42 -32.13
CA ILE A 28 -5.69 -14.97 -30.93
C ILE A 28 -4.68 -15.25 -29.81
N PRO A 29 -4.23 -14.25 -29.04
CA PRO A 29 -3.38 -14.49 -27.90
C PRO A 29 -4.07 -15.53 -27.02
N GLU A 30 -3.33 -16.59 -26.70
CA GLU A 30 -3.79 -17.58 -25.73
C GLU A 30 -4.22 -16.82 -24.46
N GLU A 31 -5.44 -17.08 -23.98
CA GLU A 31 -5.92 -16.53 -22.71
C GLU A 31 -4.83 -16.82 -21.68
N VAL A 32 -4.20 -15.76 -21.15
CA VAL A 32 -3.23 -15.83 -20.07
C VAL A 32 -3.97 -16.43 -18.88
N LYS A 33 -3.86 -17.76 -18.74
CA LYS A 33 -4.22 -18.45 -17.50
C LYS A 33 -3.12 -18.13 -16.50
N ALA A 34 -3.24 -16.96 -15.88
CA ALA A 34 -2.52 -16.65 -14.66
C ALA A 34 -2.85 -17.76 -13.65
N GLU A 35 -1.82 -18.37 -13.06
CA GLU A 35 -1.99 -19.15 -11.85
C GLU A 35 -2.49 -18.19 -10.75
N THR A 36 -3.81 -18.17 -10.56
CA THR A 36 -4.46 -17.76 -9.32
C THR A 36 -3.97 -18.66 -8.18
N SER A 37 -3.71 -18.21 -6.95
CA SER A 37 -4.04 -16.95 -6.31
C SER A 37 -3.27 -16.88 -4.99
N MET A 38 -2.30 -15.98 -4.86
CA MET A 38 -2.13 -15.32 -3.56
C MET A 38 -3.10 -14.15 -3.58
N THR A 39 -4.19 -14.25 -2.82
CA THR A 39 -5.12 -13.14 -2.66
C THR A 39 -4.36 -11.97 -2.09
N GLN A 40 -4.34 -10.84 -2.80
CA GLN A 40 -3.92 -9.57 -2.18
C GLN A 40 -4.69 -9.40 -0.89
N PRO A 41 -4.01 -9.01 0.22
CA PRO A 41 -4.73 -8.75 1.43
C PRO A 41 -5.84 -7.71 1.18
N LEU A 42 -7.08 -8.05 1.51
CA LEU A 42 -8.19 -7.12 1.42
C LEU A 42 -7.99 -6.06 2.51
N ARG A 43 -7.85 -4.79 2.14
CA ARG A 43 -7.73 -3.71 3.12
C ARG A 43 -9.08 -3.03 3.34
N LEU A 44 -9.57 -3.08 4.57
CA LEU A 44 -10.77 -2.37 5.01
C LEU A 44 -10.32 -1.15 5.82
N ALA A 45 -10.39 0.02 5.19
CA ALA A 45 -9.86 1.26 5.75
C ALA A 45 -10.61 2.46 5.22
N GLY A 46 -10.96 3.38 6.12
CA GLY A 46 -11.48 4.70 5.76
C GLY A 46 -10.53 5.82 6.16
N THR A 47 -11.00 7.05 5.98
CA THR A 47 -10.24 8.27 6.32
C THR A 47 -10.15 8.52 7.83
N SER A 48 -11.14 8.00 8.55
CA SER A 48 -11.20 7.96 10.00
C SER A 48 -11.55 6.55 10.49
N ARG A 49 -11.47 6.34 11.80
CA ARG A 49 -11.97 5.11 12.45
C ARG A 49 -13.46 4.85 12.19
N TYR A 50 -14.24 5.91 12.00
CA TYR A 50 -15.67 5.82 11.69
C TYR A 50 -15.87 5.31 10.27
N ASP A 51 -15.10 5.83 9.33
CA ASP A 51 -15.11 5.37 7.94
C ASP A 51 -14.54 3.96 7.79
N THR A 52 -13.52 3.58 8.58
CA THR A 52 -13.06 2.18 8.65
C THR A 52 -14.19 1.26 9.12
N ALA A 53 -14.96 1.65 10.15
CA ALA A 53 -16.10 0.87 10.61
C ALA A 53 -17.20 0.74 9.52
N ILE A 54 -17.41 1.79 8.72
CA ILE A 54 -18.30 1.74 7.55
C ILE A 54 -17.78 0.77 6.49
N GLN A 55 -16.48 0.81 6.15
CA GLN A 55 -15.89 -0.14 5.18
C GLN A 55 -15.98 -1.59 5.67
N VAL A 56 -15.80 -1.83 6.97
CA VAL A 56 -16.01 -3.15 7.58
C VAL A 56 -17.48 -3.59 7.47
N SER A 57 -18.42 -2.69 7.74
CA SER A 57 -19.85 -2.94 7.61
C SER A 57 -20.23 -3.30 6.16
N GLN A 58 -19.77 -2.52 5.19
CA GLN A 58 -20.01 -2.76 3.76
C GLN A 58 -19.41 -4.08 3.27
N SER A 59 -18.29 -4.51 3.84
CA SER A 59 -17.69 -5.80 3.50
C SER A 59 -18.44 -7.00 4.10
N GLY A 60 -19.11 -6.83 5.23
CA GLY A 60 -19.73 -7.93 5.99
C GLY A 60 -21.24 -8.04 5.90
N TRP A 61 -21.93 -6.94 5.58
CA TRP A 61 -23.39 -6.84 5.65
C TRP A 61 -23.95 -6.06 4.47
N ASN A 62 -24.77 -6.74 3.66
CA ASN A 62 -25.64 -6.07 2.69
C ASN A 62 -26.90 -5.51 3.36
N TYR A 63 -27.29 -6.07 4.49
CA TYR A 63 -28.49 -5.75 5.27
C TYR A 63 -28.26 -6.11 6.75
N ALA A 64 -28.84 -5.35 7.67
CA ALA A 64 -28.94 -5.69 9.09
C ALA A 64 -30.16 -4.99 9.72
N ASP A 65 -31.02 -5.73 10.44
CA ASP A 65 -32.18 -5.14 11.11
C ASP A 65 -31.79 -4.19 12.26
N ALA A 66 -30.64 -4.46 12.88
CA ALA A 66 -30.12 -3.72 14.01
C ALA A 66 -28.60 -3.53 13.92
N VAL A 67 -28.11 -2.47 14.56
CA VAL A 67 -26.66 -2.19 14.69
C VAL A 67 -26.27 -1.91 16.13
N VAL A 68 -25.01 -2.17 16.47
CA VAL A 68 -24.40 -1.70 17.71
C VAL A 68 -23.66 -0.39 17.43
N LEU A 69 -23.86 0.61 18.28
CA LEU A 69 -23.17 1.89 18.19
C LEU A 69 -22.35 2.16 19.45
N ALA A 70 -21.03 2.30 19.29
CA ALA A 70 -20.11 2.63 20.37
C ALA A 70 -19.32 3.91 20.04
N ARG A 71 -18.74 4.54 21.06
CA ARG A 71 -17.80 5.65 20.83
C ARG A 71 -16.50 5.14 20.21
N GLY A 72 -15.90 5.89 19.29
CA GLY A 72 -14.66 5.48 18.62
C GLY A 72 -13.37 5.90 19.33
N ASP A 73 -13.44 6.83 20.28
CA ASP A 73 -12.28 7.44 20.95
C ASP A 73 -11.91 6.81 22.30
N ASP A 74 -12.72 5.87 22.81
CA ASP A 74 -12.42 4.99 23.93
C ASP A 74 -12.85 3.54 23.56
N PHE A 75 -12.35 2.54 24.29
CA PHE A 75 -12.45 1.12 23.90
C PHE A 75 -13.34 0.19 24.76
N PRO A 76 -13.52 0.39 26.09
CA PRO A 76 -14.07 -0.67 26.95
C PRO A 76 -15.45 -1.17 26.53
N ASP A 77 -16.35 -0.25 26.20
CA ASP A 77 -17.73 -0.58 25.85
C ASP A 77 -17.80 -1.29 24.49
N ALA A 78 -16.99 -0.86 23.52
CA ALA A 78 -16.95 -1.45 22.19
C ALA A 78 -16.39 -2.89 22.19
N LEU A 79 -15.40 -3.20 23.04
CA LEU A 79 -14.85 -4.55 23.14
C LEU A 79 -15.89 -5.57 23.62
N ALA A 80 -16.64 -5.23 24.67
CA ALA A 80 -17.77 -6.05 25.12
C ALA A 80 -18.88 -6.10 24.05
N GLY A 81 -19.06 -5.00 23.32
CA GLY A 81 -20.02 -4.85 22.23
C GLY A 81 -19.85 -5.81 21.05
N VAL A 82 -18.66 -6.39 20.85
CA VAL A 82 -18.42 -7.37 19.77
C VAL A 82 -19.29 -8.61 19.94
N VAL A 83 -19.45 -9.10 21.18
CA VAL A 83 -20.31 -10.26 21.49
C VAL A 83 -21.79 -9.91 21.23
N LEU A 84 -22.19 -8.69 21.59
CA LEU A 84 -23.55 -8.20 21.34
C LEU A 84 -23.85 -8.08 19.85
N ALA A 85 -22.91 -7.59 19.05
CA ALA A 85 -23.06 -7.44 17.61
C ALA A 85 -23.38 -8.79 16.93
N LYS A 86 -22.80 -9.90 17.44
CA LYS A 86 -23.06 -11.25 16.92
C LYS A 86 -24.26 -11.96 17.58
N SER A 87 -24.78 -11.44 18.69
CA SER A 87 -25.93 -12.01 19.39
C SER A 87 -27.20 -12.01 18.53
N SER A 88 -28.18 -12.84 18.90
CA SER A 88 -29.49 -12.87 18.24
C SER A 88 -30.29 -11.56 18.37
N LEU A 89 -29.89 -10.67 19.29
CA LEU A 89 -30.52 -9.36 19.46
C LEU A 89 -30.17 -8.40 18.34
N VAL A 90 -28.96 -8.53 17.76
CA VAL A 90 -28.45 -7.60 16.75
C VAL A 90 -28.14 -8.32 15.44
N ASN A 91 -27.27 -9.33 15.45
CA ASN A 91 -26.71 -9.99 14.26
C ASN A 91 -26.32 -8.99 13.16
N GLY A 92 -25.59 -7.94 13.56
CA GLY A 92 -25.32 -6.76 12.75
C GLY A 92 -23.92 -6.19 13.01
N PRO A 93 -23.52 -5.14 12.28
CA PRO A 93 -22.22 -4.51 12.46
C PRO A 93 -22.12 -3.73 13.78
N LEU A 94 -20.88 -3.58 14.24
CA LEU A 94 -20.49 -2.59 15.25
C LEU A 94 -19.99 -1.35 14.53
N LEU A 95 -20.74 -0.25 14.62
CA LEU A 95 -20.39 1.06 14.09
C LEU A 95 -19.82 1.94 15.21
N LEU A 96 -19.07 2.96 14.80
CA LEU A 96 -18.41 3.89 15.72
C LEU A 96 -18.96 5.32 15.53
N THR A 97 -19.03 6.09 16.60
CA THR A 97 -19.41 7.51 16.58
C THR A 97 -18.47 8.36 17.45
N GLU A 98 -18.43 9.67 17.20
CA GLU A 98 -17.92 10.61 18.20
C GLU A 98 -18.92 10.74 19.36
N THR A 99 -18.43 11.16 20.52
CA THR A 99 -19.27 11.32 21.73
C THR A 99 -20.45 12.28 21.52
N ALA A 100 -20.22 13.41 20.85
CA ALA A 100 -21.19 14.50 20.76
C ALA A 100 -21.83 14.64 19.37
N GLN A 101 -21.41 13.84 18.40
CA GLN A 101 -21.83 13.98 17.01
C GLN A 101 -21.83 12.63 16.30
N LEU A 102 -22.99 12.31 15.70
CA LEU A 102 -23.08 11.23 14.73
C LEU A 102 -22.58 11.76 13.40
N SER A 103 -21.57 11.12 12.81
CA SER A 103 -21.12 11.48 11.47
C SER A 103 -22.20 11.14 10.44
N GLU A 104 -22.30 11.96 9.40
CA GLU A 104 -23.27 11.74 8.31
C GLU A 104 -23.06 10.37 7.65
N GLY A 105 -21.80 9.98 7.39
CA GLY A 105 -21.49 8.67 6.82
C GLY A 105 -21.95 7.48 7.68
N VAL A 106 -21.89 7.59 9.01
CA VAL A 106 -22.41 6.52 9.89
C VAL A 106 -23.93 6.44 9.82
N LEU A 107 -24.62 7.58 9.74
CA LEU A 107 -26.07 7.60 9.56
C LEU A 107 -26.48 7.02 8.20
N GLU A 108 -25.80 7.42 7.13
CA GLU A 108 -26.00 6.87 5.78
C GLU A 108 -25.77 5.35 5.76
N GLU A 109 -24.76 4.86 6.49
CA GLU A 109 -24.47 3.43 6.59
C GLU A 109 -25.58 2.67 7.34
N ILE A 110 -26.11 3.23 8.44
CA ILE A 110 -27.28 2.68 9.15
C ILE A 110 -28.48 2.57 8.19
N GLN A 111 -28.71 3.61 7.38
CA GLN A 111 -29.78 3.63 6.38
C GLN A 111 -29.53 2.62 5.25
N ARG A 112 -28.30 2.50 4.76
CA ARG A 112 -27.89 1.54 3.72
C ARG A 112 -28.17 0.10 4.16
N LEU A 113 -27.89 -0.22 5.43
CA LEU A 113 -28.16 -1.53 6.03
C LEU A 113 -29.66 -1.83 6.16
N GLY A 114 -30.52 -0.81 6.08
CA GLY A 114 -31.95 -0.94 6.36
C GLY A 114 -32.25 -1.14 7.84
N ALA A 115 -31.33 -0.74 8.73
CA ALA A 115 -31.49 -0.94 10.16
C ALA A 115 -32.63 -0.09 10.72
N THR A 116 -33.43 -0.69 11.60
CA THR A 116 -34.55 -0.04 12.28
C THR A 116 -34.30 0.13 13.78
N LYS A 117 -33.31 -0.60 14.32
CA LYS A 117 -32.91 -0.56 15.72
C LYS A 117 -31.42 -0.22 15.87
N VAL A 118 -31.09 0.62 16.85
CA VAL A 118 -29.71 0.94 17.23
C VAL A 118 -29.54 0.68 18.72
N THR A 119 -28.56 -0.15 19.07
CA THR A 119 -28.16 -0.33 20.48
C THR A 119 -26.92 0.50 20.77
N ILE A 120 -27.08 1.57 21.55
CA ILE A 120 -25.99 2.44 22.00
C ILE A 120 -25.31 1.82 23.22
N LEU A 121 -23.97 1.82 23.19
CA LEU A 121 -23.16 1.36 24.31
C LEU A 121 -22.60 2.54 25.12
N GLY A 122 -22.73 2.42 26.44
CA GLY A 122 -22.21 3.40 27.39
C GLY A 122 -23.19 4.51 27.72
N SER A 123 -22.82 5.32 28.72
CA SER A 123 -23.66 6.39 29.25
C SER A 123 -23.74 7.61 28.31
N PRO A 124 -24.58 8.61 28.60
CA PRO A 124 -24.56 9.89 27.89
C PRO A 124 -23.20 10.60 27.87
N GLY A 125 -22.27 10.26 28.77
CA GLY A 125 -20.89 10.75 28.72
C GLY A 125 -20.02 10.05 27.67
N ALA A 126 -20.40 8.85 27.23
CA ALA A 126 -19.72 8.08 26.19
C ALA A 126 -20.32 8.38 24.81
N VAL A 127 -21.64 8.28 24.69
CA VAL A 127 -22.42 8.64 23.51
C VAL A 127 -23.59 9.51 23.96
N SER A 128 -23.50 10.80 23.67
CA SER A 128 -24.42 11.83 24.20
C SER A 128 -25.87 11.63 23.79
N GLU A 129 -26.78 12.19 24.58
CA GLU A 129 -28.20 12.30 24.24
C GLU A 129 -28.42 13.00 22.89
N LYS A 130 -27.50 13.88 22.44
CA LYS A 130 -27.58 14.51 21.12
C LYS A 130 -27.46 13.48 19.99
N VAL A 131 -26.57 12.51 20.13
CA VAL A 131 -26.43 11.40 19.17
C VAL A 131 -27.67 10.52 19.19
N GLU A 132 -28.15 10.16 20.38
CA GLU A 132 -29.39 9.39 20.56
C GLU A 132 -30.60 10.08 19.93
N ASN A 133 -30.80 11.36 20.21
CA ASN A 133 -31.88 12.17 19.64
C ASN A 133 -31.78 12.24 18.11
N THR A 134 -30.56 12.36 17.56
CA THR A 134 -30.35 12.33 16.11
C THR A 134 -30.83 11.03 15.50
N LEU A 135 -30.60 9.88 16.16
CA LEU A 135 -31.06 8.57 15.69
C LEU A 135 -32.59 8.43 15.81
N THR A 136 -33.18 8.86 16.93
CA THR A 136 -34.64 8.79 17.12
C THR A 136 -35.39 9.71 16.17
N ASP A 137 -34.84 10.88 15.86
CA ASP A 137 -35.41 11.83 14.89
C ASP A 137 -35.42 11.26 13.46
N GLN A 138 -34.54 10.29 13.17
CA GLN A 138 -34.53 9.50 11.92
C GLN A 138 -35.51 8.32 11.95
N GLY A 139 -36.30 8.18 13.02
CA GLY A 139 -37.30 7.11 13.17
C GLY A 139 -36.73 5.77 13.64
N LEU A 140 -35.49 5.74 14.13
CA LEU A 140 -34.86 4.53 14.64
C LEU A 140 -35.30 4.24 16.08
N THR A 141 -35.48 2.97 16.40
CA THR A 141 -35.68 2.52 17.79
C THR A 141 -34.31 2.45 18.47
N VAL A 142 -34.09 3.29 19.48
CA VAL A 142 -32.82 3.33 20.21
C VAL A 142 -32.96 2.64 21.56
N GLU A 143 -32.01 1.74 21.85
CA GLU A 143 -31.84 1.11 23.16
C GLU A 143 -30.44 1.44 23.68
N ARG A 144 -30.30 1.77 24.96
CA ARG A 144 -29.01 2.08 25.57
C ARG A 144 -28.65 1.03 26.61
N LEU A 145 -27.44 0.47 26.49
CA LEU A 145 -26.85 -0.40 27.48
C LEU A 145 -25.72 0.36 28.20
N GLU A 146 -25.92 0.67 29.47
CA GLU A 146 -24.98 1.45 30.26
C GLU A 146 -24.88 0.93 31.70
N GLY A 147 -23.70 1.08 32.30
CA GLY A 147 -23.49 0.94 33.73
C GLY A 147 -22.82 2.17 34.33
N ALA A 148 -22.67 2.18 35.65
CA ALA A 148 -22.04 3.29 36.37
C ALA A 148 -20.57 3.53 35.98
N ASN A 149 -19.92 2.52 35.41
CA ASN A 149 -18.55 2.56 34.89
C ASN A 149 -18.38 1.47 33.82
N ARG A 150 -17.17 1.38 33.23
CA ARG A 150 -16.84 0.39 32.18
C ARG A 150 -17.11 -1.07 32.56
N TYR A 151 -16.99 -1.43 33.84
CA TYR A 151 -17.25 -2.77 34.33
C TYR A 151 -18.75 -3.07 34.37
N GLY A 152 -19.55 -2.11 34.84
CA GLY A 152 -21.00 -2.19 34.81
C GLY A 152 -21.56 -2.22 33.39
N THR A 153 -21.06 -1.37 32.48
CA THR A 153 -21.49 -1.38 31.07
C THR A 153 -21.18 -2.74 30.41
N ALA A 154 -19.98 -3.29 30.63
CA ALA A 154 -19.65 -4.63 30.14
C ALA A 154 -20.61 -5.71 30.70
N GLY A 155 -21.04 -5.57 31.96
CA GLY A 155 -22.01 -6.47 32.57
C GLY A 155 -23.40 -6.39 31.94
N GLU A 156 -23.92 -5.19 31.68
CA GLU A 156 -25.21 -5.02 31.00
C GLU A 156 -25.17 -5.51 29.54
N ILE A 157 -24.05 -5.26 28.84
CA ILE A 157 -23.82 -5.81 27.50
C ILE A 157 -23.84 -7.34 27.52
N ALA A 158 -23.13 -7.96 28.48
CA ALA A 158 -23.08 -9.41 28.61
C ALA A 158 -24.46 -10.02 28.87
N LYS A 159 -25.24 -9.44 29.80
CA LYS A 159 -26.61 -9.89 30.11
C LYS A 159 -27.54 -9.79 28.90
N ALA A 160 -27.39 -8.74 28.09
CA ALA A 160 -28.19 -8.56 26.88
C ALA A 160 -27.77 -9.51 25.75
N ALA A 161 -26.47 -9.71 25.56
CA ALA A 161 -25.91 -10.52 24.47
C ALA A 161 -26.06 -12.02 24.72
N VAL A 162 -25.78 -12.46 25.94
CA VAL A 162 -25.73 -13.87 26.35
C VAL A 162 -26.33 -14.01 27.76
N PRO A 163 -27.67 -14.13 27.89
CA PRO A 163 -28.34 -14.08 29.20
C PRO A 163 -27.96 -15.20 30.18
N GLN A 164 -27.42 -16.32 29.68
CA GLN A 164 -26.90 -17.42 30.47
C GLN A 164 -25.63 -17.97 29.83
N SER A 165 -24.56 -18.13 30.61
CA SER A 165 -23.30 -18.71 30.15
C SER A 165 -22.56 -19.37 31.30
N GLU A 166 -22.14 -20.62 31.11
CA GLU A 166 -21.28 -21.35 32.04
C GLU A 166 -19.84 -20.79 32.04
N LYS A 167 -19.43 -20.20 30.92
CA LYS A 167 -18.07 -19.71 30.66
C LYS A 167 -18.03 -18.21 30.51
N VAL A 168 -16.91 -17.58 30.86
CA VAL A 168 -16.67 -16.16 30.59
C VAL A 168 -15.20 -15.90 30.29
N PHE A 169 -14.94 -14.92 29.43
CA PHE A 169 -13.62 -14.33 29.30
C PHE A 169 -13.53 -13.08 30.17
N LEU A 170 -12.49 -12.99 31.01
CA LEU A 170 -12.27 -11.85 31.88
C LEU A 170 -10.94 -11.17 31.52
N ALA A 171 -11.02 -9.95 31.01
CA ALA A 171 -9.87 -9.18 30.54
C ALA A 171 -9.67 -7.89 31.36
N SER A 172 -8.51 -7.25 31.22
CA SER A 172 -8.25 -5.97 31.88
C SER A 172 -9.19 -4.89 31.36
N GLY A 173 -9.86 -4.17 32.26
CA GLY A 173 -10.61 -2.96 31.89
C GLY A 173 -9.74 -1.73 31.65
N SER A 174 -8.42 -1.82 31.90
CA SER A 174 -7.49 -0.68 31.83
C SER A 174 -6.60 -0.67 30.58
N ASP A 175 -6.55 -1.76 29.83
CA ASP A 175 -5.83 -1.87 28.55
C ASP A 175 -6.65 -2.73 27.57
N PHE A 176 -6.43 -2.58 26.27
CA PHE A 176 -7.27 -3.16 25.21
C PHE A 176 -6.75 -4.44 24.51
N PRO A 177 -5.44 -4.69 24.33
CA PRO A 177 -4.98 -5.69 23.37
C PRO A 177 -5.39 -7.13 23.70
N ASP A 178 -5.42 -7.47 24.98
CA ASP A 178 -5.77 -8.82 25.44
C ASP A 178 -7.26 -9.09 25.20
N ALA A 179 -8.13 -8.15 25.56
CA ALA A 179 -9.57 -8.20 25.29
C ALA A 179 -9.87 -8.22 23.78
N LEU A 180 -9.13 -7.44 22.98
CA LEU A 180 -9.26 -7.46 21.53
C LEU A 180 -8.88 -8.81 20.93
N SER A 181 -7.81 -9.44 21.44
CA SER A 181 -7.30 -10.72 20.93
C SER A 181 -8.29 -11.87 21.06
N ILE A 182 -9.15 -11.85 22.08
CA ILE A 182 -10.19 -12.88 22.29
C ILE A 182 -11.55 -12.51 21.67
N SER A 183 -11.75 -11.24 21.30
CA SER A 183 -13.08 -10.69 20.99
C SER A 183 -13.82 -11.41 19.85
N SER A 184 -13.14 -11.74 18.74
CA SER A 184 -13.78 -12.45 17.61
C SER A 184 -14.20 -13.87 17.99
N TYR A 185 -13.37 -14.56 18.77
CA TYR A 185 -13.69 -15.90 19.28
C TYR A 185 -14.84 -15.86 20.27
N ALA A 186 -14.78 -14.94 21.25
CA ALA A 186 -15.83 -14.75 22.25
C ALA A 186 -17.20 -14.54 21.58
N ALA A 187 -17.25 -13.66 20.58
CA ALA A 187 -18.47 -13.39 19.83
C ALA A 187 -18.92 -14.57 18.95
N ALA A 188 -18.00 -15.27 18.28
CA ALA A 188 -18.32 -16.43 17.46
C ALA A 188 -18.87 -17.61 18.28
N GLN A 189 -18.37 -17.80 19.51
CA GLN A 189 -18.81 -18.87 20.41
C GLN A 189 -19.97 -18.46 21.32
N GLY A 190 -20.36 -17.18 21.33
CA GLY A 190 -21.37 -16.66 22.26
C GLY A 190 -20.92 -16.72 23.73
N ILE A 191 -19.64 -16.50 24.00
CA ILE A 191 -19.08 -16.43 25.36
C ILE A 191 -18.98 -14.95 25.76
N PRO A 192 -19.53 -14.53 26.91
CA PRO A 192 -19.43 -13.15 27.35
C PRO A 192 -17.98 -12.72 27.63
N LEU A 193 -17.67 -11.47 27.30
CA LEU A 193 -16.40 -10.81 27.63
C LEU A 193 -16.65 -9.74 28.69
N LEU A 194 -16.14 -9.97 29.90
CA LEU A 194 -16.23 -9.04 31.02
C LEU A 194 -14.86 -8.41 31.31
N LEU A 195 -14.89 -7.35 32.12
CA LEU A 195 -13.72 -6.56 32.48
C LEU A 195 -13.44 -6.66 33.98
N THR A 196 -12.15 -6.65 34.34
CA THR A 196 -11.65 -6.61 35.72
C THR A 196 -10.67 -5.47 35.94
N GLU A 197 -10.52 -5.06 37.21
CA GLU A 197 -9.39 -4.22 37.60
C GLU A 197 -8.12 -5.07 37.72
N LYS A 198 -6.97 -4.39 37.75
CA LYS A 198 -5.65 -5.04 37.80
C LYS A 198 -5.43 -5.92 39.03
N LYS A 199 -6.07 -5.59 40.18
CA LYS A 199 -5.81 -6.24 41.48
C LYS A 199 -7.02 -6.93 42.09
N SER A 200 -8.20 -6.72 41.53
CA SER A 200 -9.47 -7.25 42.06
C SER A 200 -10.53 -7.30 40.99
N VAL A 201 -11.45 -8.25 41.10
CA VAL A 201 -12.70 -8.27 40.35
C VAL A 201 -13.67 -7.29 41.00
N PRO A 202 -14.16 -6.27 40.27
CA PRO A 202 -15.17 -5.35 40.79
C PRO A 202 -16.44 -6.08 41.20
N GLU A 203 -17.13 -5.57 42.23
CA GLU A 203 -18.38 -6.15 42.74
C GLU A 203 -19.44 -6.31 41.63
N VAL A 204 -19.61 -5.29 40.78
CA VAL A 204 -20.52 -5.34 39.64
C VAL A 204 -20.17 -6.44 38.62
N THR A 205 -18.89 -6.76 38.47
CA THR A 205 -18.45 -7.88 37.62
C THR A 205 -18.82 -9.20 38.28
N LEU A 206 -18.58 -9.37 39.59
CA LEU A 206 -18.97 -10.58 40.33
C LEU A 206 -20.49 -10.82 40.32
N GLU A 207 -21.29 -9.78 40.51
CA GLU A 207 -22.75 -9.84 40.40
C GLU A 207 -23.18 -10.30 39.00
N THR A 208 -22.47 -9.85 37.96
CA THR A 208 -22.73 -10.28 36.59
C THR A 208 -22.38 -11.76 36.40
N LEU A 209 -21.24 -12.24 36.91
CA LEU A 209 -20.88 -13.66 36.85
C LEU A 209 -21.97 -14.55 37.44
N GLN A 210 -22.48 -14.17 38.62
CA GLN A 210 -23.57 -14.87 39.29
C GLN A 210 -24.87 -14.82 38.48
N ALA A 211 -25.23 -13.64 37.96
CA ALA A 211 -26.46 -13.46 37.18
C ALA A 211 -26.47 -14.30 35.89
N LEU A 212 -25.31 -14.47 35.25
CA LEU A 212 -25.14 -15.28 34.04
C LEU A 212 -25.04 -16.79 34.32
N GLY A 213 -24.84 -17.19 35.59
CA GLY A 213 -24.63 -18.59 35.96
C GLY A 213 -23.25 -19.13 35.59
N VAL A 214 -22.23 -18.28 35.60
CA VAL A 214 -20.85 -18.65 35.27
C VAL A 214 -20.27 -19.56 36.34
N SER A 215 -19.51 -20.57 35.92
CA SER A 215 -18.67 -21.41 36.79
C SER A 215 -17.22 -21.51 36.30
N GLU A 216 -16.96 -21.22 35.02
CA GLU A 216 -15.62 -21.23 34.41
C GLU A 216 -15.23 -19.81 33.97
N VAL A 217 -14.09 -19.32 34.47
CA VAL A 217 -13.52 -18.03 34.13
C VAL A 217 -12.17 -18.23 33.45
N THR A 218 -12.00 -17.71 32.23
CA THR A 218 -10.68 -17.65 31.59
C THR A 218 -10.16 -16.21 31.62
N LEU A 219 -9.09 -15.99 32.37
CA LEU A 219 -8.36 -14.72 32.40
C LEU A 219 -7.61 -14.52 31.08
N ILE A 220 -7.83 -13.38 30.44
CA ILE A 220 -7.16 -13.02 29.18
C ILE A 220 -6.19 -11.88 29.45
N GLY A 221 -4.90 -12.22 29.47
CA GLY A 221 -3.80 -11.32 29.77
C GLY A 221 -2.87 -11.82 30.87
N GLY A 222 -1.61 -11.39 30.80
CA GLY A 222 -0.57 -11.78 31.76
C GLY A 222 -0.69 -11.11 33.12
N GLU A 223 0.13 -11.56 34.07
CA GLU A 223 0.17 -11.00 35.43
C GLU A 223 0.52 -9.51 35.48
N GLY A 224 1.15 -8.97 34.43
CA GLY A 224 1.41 -7.52 34.31
C GLY A 224 0.15 -6.64 34.25
N VAL A 225 -0.98 -7.19 33.79
CA VAL A 225 -2.26 -6.47 33.62
C VAL A 225 -3.38 -7.01 34.51
N ILE A 226 -3.35 -8.30 34.86
CA ILE A 226 -4.29 -8.95 35.80
C ILE A 226 -3.46 -9.75 36.81
N LEU A 227 -3.24 -9.17 38.00
CA LEU A 227 -2.37 -9.79 39.00
C LEU A 227 -2.96 -11.09 39.58
N PRO A 228 -2.13 -11.95 40.21
CA PRO A 228 -2.58 -13.20 40.82
C PRO A 228 -3.71 -13.05 41.86
N GLU A 229 -3.84 -11.89 42.51
CA GLU A 229 -4.92 -11.62 43.48
C GLU A 229 -6.31 -11.72 42.85
N VAL A 230 -6.46 -11.39 41.56
CA VAL A 230 -7.73 -11.54 40.82
C VAL A 230 -8.09 -13.02 40.69
N GLN A 231 -7.12 -13.86 40.36
CA GLN A 231 -7.32 -15.30 40.25
C GLN A 231 -7.68 -15.92 41.60
N ALA A 232 -6.92 -15.59 42.65
CA ALA A 232 -7.20 -16.07 44.00
C ALA A 232 -8.60 -15.65 44.48
N GLN A 233 -9.02 -14.41 44.20
CA GLN A 233 -10.36 -13.92 44.54
C GLN A 233 -11.47 -14.74 43.86
N LEU A 234 -11.28 -15.16 42.60
CA LEU A 234 -12.25 -15.98 41.87
C LEU A 234 -12.26 -17.43 42.37
N GLU A 235 -11.10 -18.01 42.63
CA GLU A 235 -10.98 -19.38 43.18
C GLU A 235 -11.60 -19.47 44.58
N ASP A 236 -11.41 -18.46 45.43
CA ASP A 236 -12.04 -18.36 46.76
C ASP A 236 -13.58 -18.27 46.70
N LEU A 237 -14.13 -17.90 45.54
CA LEU A 237 -15.56 -17.85 45.24
C LEU A 237 -16.05 -19.07 44.45
N ASP A 238 -15.27 -20.16 44.44
CA ASP A 238 -15.56 -21.45 43.81
C ASP A 238 -15.66 -21.41 42.26
N TYR A 239 -15.07 -20.41 41.59
CA TYR A 239 -14.92 -20.43 40.13
C TYR A 239 -13.73 -21.30 39.71
N THR A 240 -13.86 -22.04 38.61
CA THR A 240 -12.71 -22.66 37.93
C THR A 240 -12.02 -21.59 37.09
N VAL A 241 -10.72 -21.35 37.32
CA VAL A 241 -9.99 -20.26 36.69
C VAL A 241 -8.86 -20.78 35.81
N ASP A 242 -8.92 -20.46 34.53
CA ASP A 242 -7.84 -20.65 33.55
C ASP A 242 -7.23 -19.30 33.15
N ARG A 243 -6.06 -19.31 32.51
CA ARG A 243 -5.44 -18.10 31.98
C ARG A 243 -4.80 -18.34 30.62
N LEU A 244 -5.07 -17.44 29.68
CA LEU A 244 -4.34 -17.32 28.41
C LEU A 244 -3.54 -16.02 28.42
N SER A 245 -2.22 -16.14 28.27
CA SER A 245 -1.31 -14.99 28.34
C SER A 245 0.04 -15.27 27.69
N GLY A 246 0.66 -14.23 27.13
CA GLY A 246 2.05 -14.26 26.69
C GLY A 246 2.90 -13.17 27.35
N ALA A 247 4.16 -13.06 26.88
CA ALA A 247 5.13 -12.11 27.43
C ALA A 247 4.76 -10.64 27.16
N ASP A 248 4.01 -10.38 26.09
CA ASP A 248 3.46 -9.08 25.73
C ASP A 248 2.11 -9.25 25.00
N ARG A 249 1.53 -8.15 24.53
CA ARG A 249 0.24 -8.17 23.81
C ARG A 249 0.23 -9.04 22.54
N TYR A 250 1.38 -9.19 21.88
CA TYR A 250 1.49 -10.00 20.67
C TYR A 250 1.65 -11.47 21.05
N GLY A 251 2.40 -11.76 22.13
CA GLY A 251 2.49 -13.09 22.72
C GLY A 251 1.14 -13.60 23.23
N THR A 252 0.37 -12.77 23.96
CA THR A 252 -1.00 -13.15 24.39
C THR A 252 -1.89 -13.44 23.20
N ASN A 253 -1.81 -12.62 22.14
CA ASN A 253 -2.55 -12.87 20.91
C ASN A 253 -2.17 -14.22 20.27
N LEU A 254 -0.88 -14.54 20.13
CA LEU A 254 -0.44 -15.81 19.58
C LEU A 254 -0.85 -17.01 20.45
N GLU A 255 -0.76 -16.89 21.77
CA GLU A 255 -1.22 -17.94 22.70
C GLU A 255 -2.71 -18.25 22.49
N ILE A 256 -3.55 -17.22 22.39
CA ILE A 256 -4.98 -17.37 22.09
C ILE A 256 -5.20 -18.05 20.73
N LEU A 257 -4.47 -17.59 19.71
CA LEU A 257 -4.59 -18.09 18.34
C LEU A 257 -4.15 -19.55 18.18
N ASN A 258 -3.20 -20.01 18.98
CA ASN A 258 -2.69 -21.38 18.97
C ASN A 258 -3.51 -22.32 19.86
N SER A 259 -4.08 -21.81 20.95
CA SER A 259 -4.81 -22.61 21.94
C SER A 259 -6.30 -22.80 21.62
N LEU A 260 -6.88 -22.00 20.73
CA LEU A 260 -8.29 -22.04 20.36
C LEU A 260 -8.53 -22.47 18.91
N SER A 261 -9.71 -23.06 18.65
CA SER A 261 -10.08 -23.54 17.31
C SER A 261 -10.74 -22.44 16.49
N PHE A 262 -9.96 -21.78 15.65
CA PHE A 262 -10.43 -20.79 14.67
C PHE A 262 -10.66 -21.41 13.29
N ASN A 263 -11.59 -20.84 12.52
CA ASN A 263 -11.59 -21.01 11.07
C ASN A 263 -10.44 -20.18 10.49
N THR A 264 -9.48 -20.80 9.80
CA THR A 264 -8.29 -20.12 9.29
C THR A 264 -8.31 -19.88 7.79
N GLU A 265 -9.46 -20.10 7.12
CA GLU A 265 -9.66 -19.74 5.70
C GLU A 265 -9.44 -18.24 5.44
N ALA A 266 -9.73 -17.39 6.43
CA ALA A 266 -9.34 -15.98 6.42
C ALA A 266 -8.70 -15.57 7.75
N VAL A 267 -7.74 -14.66 7.68
CA VAL A 267 -7.03 -14.11 8.84
C VAL A 267 -7.15 -12.58 8.82
N TYR A 268 -7.72 -12.02 9.88
CA TYR A 268 -7.82 -10.57 10.04
C TYR A 268 -6.56 -10.06 10.74
N ILE A 269 -6.05 -8.93 10.29
CA ILE A 269 -4.87 -8.28 10.86
C ILE A 269 -5.28 -6.89 11.33
N ALA A 270 -5.01 -6.59 12.59
CA ALA A 270 -5.18 -5.25 13.16
C ALA A 270 -3.87 -4.81 13.81
N THR A 271 -3.64 -3.49 13.94
CA THR A 271 -2.48 -3.03 14.73
C THR A 271 -2.66 -3.39 16.21
N GLY A 272 -1.59 -3.83 16.86
CA GLY A 272 -1.55 -3.95 18.32
C GLY A 272 -1.26 -2.62 19.03
N ALA A 273 -0.99 -1.53 18.31
CA ALA A 273 -0.60 -0.25 18.89
C ALA A 273 -1.79 0.68 19.21
N LYS A 274 -2.94 0.47 18.54
CA LYS A 274 -4.21 1.20 18.73
C LYS A 274 -5.38 0.23 18.55
N PHE A 275 -6.58 0.63 18.94
CA PHE A 275 -7.78 -0.22 18.95
C PHE A 275 -8.87 0.06 17.89
N PRO A 276 -9.11 1.30 17.39
CA PRO A 276 -10.39 1.61 16.77
C PRO A 276 -10.76 0.77 15.55
N ASP A 277 -9.82 0.57 14.62
CA ASP A 277 -10.06 -0.19 13.39
C ASP A 277 -10.34 -1.68 13.68
N ALA A 278 -9.80 -2.19 14.79
CA ALA A 278 -9.93 -3.58 15.18
C ALA A 278 -11.30 -3.90 15.80
N LEU A 279 -11.97 -2.92 16.42
CA LEU A 279 -13.25 -3.12 17.12
C LEU A 279 -14.36 -3.54 16.14
N ALA A 280 -14.54 -2.76 15.07
CA ALA A 280 -15.50 -3.09 14.02
C ALA A 280 -15.09 -4.38 13.30
N GLY A 281 -13.79 -4.51 13.00
CA GLY A 281 -13.23 -5.69 12.32
C GLY A 281 -13.41 -7.00 13.10
N ALA A 282 -13.45 -6.93 14.44
CA ALA A 282 -13.70 -8.10 15.28
C ALA A 282 -15.12 -8.65 15.13
N ALA A 283 -16.12 -7.77 15.01
CA ALA A 283 -17.49 -8.18 14.74
C ALA A 283 -17.61 -8.87 13.37
N LEU A 284 -16.84 -8.41 12.37
CA LEU A 284 -16.78 -9.04 11.06
C LEU A 284 -16.08 -10.41 11.12
N ALA A 285 -14.92 -10.48 11.76
CA ALA A 285 -14.17 -11.74 11.93
C ALA A 285 -15.00 -12.81 12.66
N ALA A 286 -15.80 -12.40 13.67
CA ALA A 286 -16.66 -13.28 14.45
C ALA A 286 -17.77 -13.97 13.62
N GLN A 287 -18.17 -13.43 12.46
CA GLN A 287 -19.24 -14.03 11.65
C GLN A 287 -18.95 -15.49 11.27
N ASN A 288 -17.68 -15.79 11.00
CA ASN A 288 -17.22 -17.09 10.53
C ASN A 288 -16.11 -17.68 11.42
N ASN A 289 -16.00 -17.20 12.67
CA ASN A 289 -14.98 -17.64 13.63
C ASN A 289 -13.54 -17.45 13.12
N HIS A 290 -13.27 -16.35 12.42
CA HIS A 290 -11.92 -16.03 11.93
C HIS A 290 -11.04 -15.40 13.03
N PRO A 291 -9.72 -15.68 13.01
CA PRO A 291 -8.77 -15.09 13.94
C PRO A 291 -8.48 -13.62 13.62
N ILE A 292 -8.16 -12.85 14.66
CA ILE A 292 -7.52 -11.54 14.54
C ILE A 292 -6.09 -11.64 15.06
N VAL A 293 -5.12 -11.36 14.19
CA VAL A 293 -3.71 -11.24 14.55
C VAL A 293 -3.37 -9.77 14.82
N LEU A 294 -2.69 -9.51 15.93
CA LEU A 294 -2.17 -8.18 16.24
C LEU A 294 -0.81 -7.97 15.58
N ALA A 295 -0.76 -7.04 14.63
CA ALA A 295 0.47 -6.62 13.97
C ALA A 295 1.24 -5.60 14.83
N PRO A 296 2.53 -5.84 15.12
CA PRO A 296 3.40 -4.86 15.73
C PRO A 296 3.75 -3.74 14.74
N PRO A 297 4.17 -2.54 15.21
CA PRO A 297 4.48 -1.42 14.33
C PRO A 297 5.73 -1.62 13.46
N LYS A 298 6.64 -2.52 13.86
CA LYS A 298 7.92 -2.73 13.18
C LYS A 298 8.00 -4.09 12.49
N ALA A 299 8.02 -5.17 13.26
CA ALA A 299 8.19 -6.52 12.73
C ALA A 299 7.57 -7.56 13.68
N PHE A 300 7.03 -8.64 13.11
CA PHE A 300 6.57 -9.80 13.87
C PHE A 300 7.76 -10.51 14.53
N SER A 301 7.48 -11.20 15.65
CA SER A 301 8.40 -12.19 16.22
C SER A 301 8.56 -13.38 15.27
N GLU A 302 9.57 -14.23 15.49
CA GLU A 302 9.72 -15.49 14.75
C GLU A 302 8.46 -16.37 14.86
N GLU A 303 7.85 -16.43 16.05
CA GLU A 303 6.61 -17.15 16.28
C GLU A 303 5.43 -16.56 15.48
N GLY A 304 5.30 -15.23 15.47
CA GLY A 304 4.28 -14.55 14.65
C GLY A 304 4.48 -14.79 13.15
N MET A 305 5.73 -14.78 12.68
CA MET A 305 6.06 -15.12 11.30
C MET A 305 5.75 -16.57 10.97
N SER A 306 6.01 -17.50 11.91
CA SER A 306 5.67 -18.92 11.76
C SER A 306 4.16 -19.12 11.67
N TYR A 307 3.38 -18.44 12.52
CA TYR A 307 1.91 -18.48 12.46
C TYR A 307 1.40 -17.96 11.12
N LEU A 308 1.86 -16.79 10.68
CA LEU A 308 1.45 -16.26 9.37
C LEU A 308 1.90 -17.15 8.20
N GLY A 309 3.06 -17.79 8.33
CA GLY A 309 3.60 -18.75 7.37
C GLY A 309 2.67 -19.95 7.18
N SER A 310 2.29 -20.62 8.27
CA SER A 310 1.37 -21.76 8.17
C SER A 310 0.02 -21.38 7.57
N ARG A 311 -0.51 -20.18 7.90
CA ARG A 311 -1.77 -19.71 7.32
C ARG A 311 -1.65 -19.41 5.82
N ARG A 312 -0.52 -18.85 5.37
CA ARG A 312 -0.24 -18.68 3.94
C ARG A 312 -0.17 -20.03 3.23
N ASP A 313 0.51 -21.02 3.80
CA ASP A 313 0.65 -22.35 3.21
C ASP A 313 -0.69 -23.10 3.15
N GLU A 314 -1.61 -22.83 4.10
CA GLU A 314 -3.00 -23.28 4.10
C GLU A 314 -3.88 -22.55 3.07
N GLY A 315 -3.37 -21.50 2.42
CA GLY A 315 -4.11 -20.70 1.44
C GLY A 315 -5.04 -19.64 2.04
N ALA A 316 -4.79 -19.22 3.28
CA ALA A 316 -5.62 -18.25 3.98
C ALA A 316 -5.67 -16.89 3.27
N ALA A 317 -6.86 -16.30 3.19
CA ALA A 317 -7.04 -14.92 2.75
C ALA A 317 -6.74 -13.94 3.90
N PHE A 318 -5.90 -12.94 3.66
CA PHE A 318 -5.60 -11.93 4.68
C PHE A 318 -6.51 -10.70 4.53
N THR A 319 -7.06 -10.20 5.63
CA THR A 319 -7.81 -8.93 5.66
C THR A 319 -7.13 -7.95 6.62
N LEU A 320 -6.72 -6.78 6.12
CA LEU A 320 -6.06 -5.74 6.91
C LEU A 320 -7.09 -4.70 7.37
N LEU A 321 -7.10 -4.41 8.67
CA LEU A 321 -7.98 -3.44 9.29
C LEU A 321 -7.22 -2.14 9.56
N GLY A 322 -7.62 -1.07 8.88
CA GLY A 322 -7.00 0.26 8.98
C GLY A 322 -6.11 0.62 7.79
N GLY A 323 -5.80 1.92 7.68
CA GLY A 323 -5.04 2.50 6.55
C GLY A 323 -3.54 2.26 6.59
N TRP A 324 -2.79 2.88 5.67
CA TRP A 324 -1.33 2.82 5.54
C TRP A 324 -0.59 3.34 6.76
N GLY A 325 -1.15 4.38 7.41
CA GLY A 325 -0.62 4.88 8.68
C GLY A 325 -0.81 3.93 9.87
N VAL A 326 -1.60 2.86 9.71
CA VAL A 326 -1.91 1.86 10.75
C VAL A 326 -1.17 0.56 10.47
N ILE A 327 -1.30 0.03 9.25
CA ILE A 327 -0.56 -1.13 8.74
C ILE A 327 0.14 -0.67 7.46
N SER A 328 1.44 -0.41 7.54
CA SER A 328 2.25 0.07 6.43
C SER A 328 2.31 -0.93 5.27
N TYR A 329 2.75 -0.48 4.10
CA TYR A 329 2.96 -1.39 2.97
C TYR A 329 4.04 -2.43 3.28
N GLY A 330 5.12 -2.03 3.97
CA GLY A 330 6.16 -2.97 4.40
C GLY A 330 5.56 -4.09 5.26
N MET A 331 4.69 -3.75 6.22
CA MET A 331 3.99 -4.73 7.04
C MET A 331 3.03 -5.61 6.23
N GLU A 332 2.23 -5.02 5.33
CA GLU A 332 1.39 -5.78 4.39
C GLU A 332 2.22 -6.75 3.54
N SER A 333 3.40 -6.32 3.06
CA SER A 333 4.29 -7.17 2.28
C SER A 333 4.86 -8.31 3.11
N ILE A 334 5.23 -8.08 4.38
CA ILE A 334 5.62 -9.14 5.33
C ILE A 334 4.47 -10.16 5.50
N ILE A 335 3.24 -9.68 5.69
CA ILE A 335 2.05 -10.53 5.87
C ILE A 335 1.76 -11.32 4.59
N ARG A 336 1.85 -10.69 3.42
CA ARG A 336 1.57 -11.30 2.13
C ARG A 336 2.64 -12.29 1.70
N THR A 337 3.92 -11.96 1.88
CA THR A 337 5.04 -12.71 1.26
C THR A 337 5.81 -13.57 2.24
N GLY A 338 5.79 -13.25 3.53
CA GLY A 338 6.65 -13.89 4.52
C GLY A 338 8.09 -13.36 4.54
N ASN A 339 8.48 -12.47 3.63
CA ASN A 339 9.77 -11.80 3.71
C ASN A 339 9.75 -10.78 4.85
N VAL A 340 10.69 -10.90 5.80
CA VAL A 340 10.82 -10.02 6.97
C VAL A 340 11.46 -8.67 6.69
N ASN A 341 12.14 -8.52 5.54
CA ASN A 341 12.77 -7.28 5.08
C ASN A 341 12.36 -6.94 3.64
N PRO A 342 11.05 -6.82 3.33
CA PRO A 342 10.63 -6.54 1.98
C PRO A 342 11.11 -5.14 1.57
N LYS A 343 11.71 -5.05 0.39
CA LYS A 343 12.04 -3.76 -0.24
C LYS A 343 10.94 -3.36 -1.20
N ILE A 344 10.98 -2.09 -1.59
CA ILE A 344 10.04 -1.48 -2.50
C ILE A 344 10.57 -1.47 -3.93
N SER A 345 9.76 -1.96 -4.86
CA SER A 345 9.95 -1.89 -6.30
C SER A 345 8.95 -0.90 -6.92
N LEU A 346 9.41 0.33 -7.17
CA LEU A 346 8.64 1.37 -7.88
C LEU A 346 9.05 1.38 -9.36
N GLN A 347 8.19 0.88 -10.24
CA GLN A 347 8.46 0.83 -11.68
C GLN A 347 7.71 1.94 -12.42
N TYR A 348 8.43 2.76 -13.18
CA TYR A 348 7.80 3.82 -13.99
C TYR A 348 7.17 3.25 -15.26
N TRP A 349 5.87 3.52 -15.42
CA TRP A 349 5.00 3.00 -16.47
C TRP A 349 4.87 4.06 -17.57
N ASP A 350 5.90 4.17 -18.40
CA ASP A 350 6.13 5.26 -19.35
C ASP A 350 5.37 5.09 -20.68
N GLY A 351 4.06 4.87 -20.61
CA GLY A 351 3.18 4.73 -21.78
C GLY A 351 2.78 6.05 -22.45
N TYR A 352 2.97 7.18 -21.77
CA TYR A 352 2.58 8.52 -22.25
C TYR A 352 1.10 8.56 -22.68
N ALA A 353 0.81 8.95 -23.93
CA ALA A 353 -0.55 9.02 -24.48
C ALA A 353 -0.99 7.73 -25.20
N SER A 354 -0.17 6.67 -25.19
CA SER A 354 -0.42 5.40 -25.89
C SER A 354 -0.97 4.34 -24.93
N TYR A 355 -2.27 4.07 -25.00
CA TYR A 355 -2.92 3.06 -24.18
C TYR A 355 -2.32 1.66 -24.39
N GLU A 356 -2.04 1.31 -25.65
CA GLU A 356 -1.43 0.03 -26.02
C GLU A 356 -0.02 -0.15 -25.44
N THR A 357 0.75 0.93 -25.30
CA THR A 357 2.08 0.86 -24.69
C THR A 357 1.99 0.48 -23.21
N TYR A 358 1.02 1.04 -22.48
CA TYR A 358 0.79 0.66 -21.09
C TYR A 358 0.48 -0.84 -20.98
N LEU A 359 -0.43 -1.35 -21.82
CA LEU A 359 -0.78 -2.77 -21.84
C LEU A 359 0.42 -3.67 -22.13
N ARG A 360 1.20 -3.34 -23.16
CA ARG A 360 2.37 -4.11 -23.57
C ARG A 360 3.45 -4.15 -22.50
N GLN A 361 3.72 -3.03 -21.83
CA GLN A 361 4.70 -2.99 -20.74
C GLN A 361 4.24 -3.84 -19.55
N LEU A 362 2.95 -3.82 -19.21
CA LEU A 362 2.41 -4.61 -18.12
C LEU A 362 2.45 -6.12 -18.43
N SER A 363 2.24 -6.51 -19.69
CA SER A 363 2.31 -7.91 -20.12
C SER A 363 3.71 -8.51 -20.13
N LEU A 364 4.77 -7.69 -20.04
CA LEU A 364 6.16 -8.15 -19.98
C LEU A 364 6.59 -8.60 -18.58
N ILE A 365 5.76 -8.34 -17.55
CA ILE A 365 6.08 -8.72 -16.17
C ILE A 365 5.79 -10.21 -16.00
N PRO A 366 6.79 -11.04 -15.67
CA PRO A 366 6.62 -12.49 -15.67
C PRO A 366 5.85 -12.98 -14.44
N GLY A 367 5.19 -14.13 -14.59
CA GLY A 367 4.61 -14.89 -13.49
C GLY A 367 3.77 -14.06 -12.52
N LYS A 368 4.02 -14.24 -11.21
CA LYS A 368 3.35 -13.47 -10.17
C LYS A 368 4.00 -12.11 -10.03
N ALA A 369 3.33 -11.11 -10.59
CA ALA A 369 3.90 -9.79 -10.80
C ALA A 369 4.38 -9.10 -9.50
N THR A 370 3.75 -9.39 -8.35
CA THR A 370 4.16 -8.87 -7.04
C THR A 370 5.50 -9.38 -6.52
N ASP A 371 6.02 -10.47 -7.08
CA ASP A 371 7.35 -10.96 -6.72
C ASP A 371 8.42 -9.96 -7.23
N TYR A 372 8.07 -9.11 -8.20
CA TYR A 372 8.99 -8.17 -8.81
C TYR A 372 8.63 -6.70 -8.65
N VAL A 373 7.33 -6.38 -8.56
CA VAL A 373 6.82 -5.00 -8.62
C VAL A 373 5.81 -4.74 -7.51
N ASP A 374 5.98 -3.62 -6.80
CA ASP A 374 5.05 -3.17 -5.76
C ASP A 374 4.13 -2.07 -6.30
N TYR A 375 4.75 -1.07 -6.94
CA TYR A 375 4.07 0.11 -7.48
C TYR A 375 4.41 0.31 -8.96
N VAL A 376 3.39 0.63 -9.75
CA VAL A 376 3.58 1.17 -11.10
C VAL A 376 3.18 2.64 -11.14
N SER A 377 4.03 3.48 -11.74
CA SER A 377 3.80 4.92 -11.83
C SER A 377 3.56 5.38 -13.26
N PRO A 378 2.29 5.51 -13.71
CA PRO A 378 1.98 5.92 -15.07
C PRO A 378 2.05 7.42 -15.28
N ASN A 379 2.69 7.85 -16.36
CA ASN A 379 2.81 9.25 -16.76
C ASN A 379 1.60 9.77 -17.54
N TRP A 380 0.44 9.78 -16.86
CA TRP A 380 -0.83 10.27 -17.40
C TRP A 380 -0.94 11.80 -17.48
N ARG A 381 0.03 12.54 -16.94
CA ARG A 381 0.06 14.00 -17.04
C ARG A 381 0.24 14.42 -18.51
N GLY A 382 -0.75 15.14 -19.04
CA GLY A 382 -0.66 15.82 -20.33
C GLY A 382 0.03 17.18 -20.19
N SER A 383 -0.56 18.09 -19.41
CA SER A 383 0.01 19.41 -19.09
C SER A 383 -0.40 19.91 -17.70
N ILE A 384 0.42 20.77 -17.10
CA ILE A 384 0.10 21.52 -15.87
C ILE A 384 0.12 23.02 -16.18
N GLY A 385 -0.92 23.74 -15.79
CA GLY A 385 -1.03 25.19 -15.92
C GLY A 385 -0.46 25.95 -14.73
N THR A 386 -0.05 27.21 -14.93
CA THR A 386 0.47 28.09 -13.86
C THR A 386 -0.55 28.35 -12.74
N ASP A 387 -1.84 28.18 -13.03
CA ASP A 387 -2.94 28.35 -12.10
C ASP A 387 -3.24 27.10 -11.27
N GLY A 388 -2.50 26.00 -11.48
CA GLY A 388 -2.73 24.70 -10.82
C GLY A 388 -3.64 23.75 -11.59
N SER A 389 -4.12 24.11 -12.79
CA SER A 389 -4.91 23.18 -13.62
C SER A 389 -4.10 21.98 -14.08
N LEU A 390 -4.69 20.78 -13.99
CA LEU A 390 -4.09 19.52 -14.45
C LEU A 390 -4.89 18.97 -15.64
N LYS A 391 -4.23 18.85 -16.80
CA LYS A 391 -4.78 18.15 -17.96
C LYS A 391 -4.06 16.82 -18.14
N LEU A 392 -4.82 15.74 -18.26
CA LEU A 392 -4.31 14.39 -18.47
C LEU A 392 -4.11 14.10 -19.98
N VAL A 393 -3.46 12.98 -20.29
CA VAL A 393 -3.08 12.58 -21.67
C VAL A 393 -4.27 12.23 -22.58
N TRP A 394 -5.38 11.77 -21.99
CA TRP A 394 -6.66 11.54 -22.67
C TRP A 394 -7.74 12.48 -22.12
N ASP A 395 -8.88 12.52 -22.81
CA ASP A 395 -10.00 13.40 -22.45
C ASP A 395 -10.54 13.16 -21.03
N GLU A 396 -11.15 14.19 -20.45
CA GLU A 396 -11.62 14.27 -19.06
C GLU A 396 -12.61 13.16 -18.66
N GLY A 397 -13.32 12.57 -19.63
CA GLY A 397 -14.24 11.45 -19.44
C GLY A 397 -13.70 10.08 -19.83
N SER A 398 -12.40 9.95 -20.16
CA SER A 398 -11.83 8.69 -20.62
C SER A 398 -11.84 7.62 -19.52
N SER A 399 -12.36 6.43 -19.85
CA SER A 399 -12.34 5.27 -18.96
C SER A 399 -10.98 4.59 -18.88
N ASN A 400 -10.01 4.99 -19.73
CA ASN A 400 -8.69 4.38 -19.83
C ASN A 400 -7.96 4.35 -18.48
N TYR A 401 -8.02 5.45 -17.72
CA TYR A 401 -7.32 5.55 -16.43
C TYR A 401 -7.80 4.50 -15.44
N LYS A 402 -9.12 4.37 -15.28
CA LYS A 402 -9.73 3.38 -14.39
C LYS A 402 -9.46 1.95 -14.86
N GLN A 403 -9.49 1.70 -16.17
CA GLN A 403 -9.17 0.38 -16.72
C GLN A 403 -7.71 -0.01 -16.43
N LEU A 404 -6.76 0.89 -16.68
CA LEU A 404 -5.34 0.65 -16.41
C LEU A 404 -5.07 0.42 -14.92
N THR A 405 -5.71 1.21 -14.04
CA THR A 405 -5.63 0.98 -12.59
C THR A 405 -6.14 -0.41 -12.21
N ASN A 406 -7.35 -0.77 -12.68
CA ASN A 406 -7.95 -2.07 -12.38
C ASN A 406 -7.11 -3.24 -12.89
N MET A 407 -6.44 -3.10 -14.04
CA MET A 407 -5.55 -4.14 -14.58
C MET A 407 -4.32 -4.35 -13.70
N ALA A 408 -3.66 -3.27 -13.28
CA ALA A 408 -2.52 -3.36 -12.36
C ALA A 408 -2.94 -3.92 -11.00
N HIS A 409 -4.10 -3.51 -10.46
CA HIS A 409 -4.69 -4.08 -9.25
C HIS A 409 -4.99 -5.57 -9.39
N GLY A 410 -5.50 -6.00 -10.55
CA GLY A 410 -5.73 -7.42 -10.86
C GLY A 410 -4.47 -8.27 -10.87
N LEU A 411 -3.31 -7.67 -11.15
CA LEU A 411 -1.99 -8.30 -11.04
C LEU A 411 -1.36 -8.14 -9.63
N GLY A 412 -2.08 -7.50 -8.70
CA GLY A 412 -1.66 -7.30 -7.32
C GLY A 412 -0.72 -6.11 -7.07
N MET A 413 -0.51 -5.27 -8.07
CA MET A 413 0.27 -4.03 -7.95
C MET A 413 -0.61 -2.87 -7.49
N LYS A 414 0.03 -1.77 -7.13
CA LYS A 414 -0.61 -0.49 -6.85
C LYS A 414 -0.23 0.57 -7.86
N VAL A 415 -1.11 1.53 -8.09
CA VAL A 415 -0.94 2.56 -9.11
C VAL A 415 -0.74 3.93 -8.48
N LEU A 416 0.36 4.58 -8.84
CA LEU A 416 0.73 5.91 -8.36
C LEU A 416 0.94 6.85 -9.57
N PRO A 417 -0.09 7.53 -10.09
CA PRO A 417 0.05 8.40 -11.25
C PRO A 417 1.17 9.43 -11.06
N LEU A 418 1.96 9.64 -12.11
CA LEU A 418 3.09 10.56 -12.11
C LEU A 418 2.62 11.97 -12.49
N ILE A 419 2.86 12.93 -11.60
CA ILE A 419 2.61 14.35 -11.82
C ILE A 419 3.97 15.05 -11.88
N ASN A 420 4.48 15.18 -13.11
CA ASN A 420 5.78 15.79 -13.37
C ASN A 420 5.67 17.18 -13.99
N GLY A 421 6.64 18.04 -13.67
CA GLY A 421 6.73 19.42 -14.16
C GLY A 421 8.03 20.11 -13.74
N SER A 422 8.38 21.21 -14.38
CA SER A 422 9.60 21.98 -14.09
C SER A 422 9.50 23.42 -14.62
N GLY A 423 10.53 24.22 -14.38
CA GLY A 423 10.72 25.52 -15.01
C GLY A 423 9.77 26.61 -14.50
N ALA A 424 9.65 27.69 -15.28
CA ALA A 424 8.90 28.89 -14.89
C ALA A 424 7.42 28.62 -14.57
N THR A 425 6.78 27.69 -15.29
CA THR A 425 5.40 27.30 -15.03
C THR A 425 5.22 26.79 -13.61
N LEU A 426 6.09 25.87 -13.20
CA LEU A 426 6.02 25.29 -11.87
C LEU A 426 6.42 26.29 -10.78
N ASN A 427 7.41 27.15 -11.04
CA ASN A 427 7.78 28.22 -10.13
C ASN A 427 6.60 29.17 -9.84
N THR A 428 5.84 29.58 -10.87
CA THR A 428 4.66 30.44 -10.69
C THR A 428 3.54 29.73 -9.94
N LEU A 429 3.32 28.45 -10.23
CA LEU A 429 2.33 27.63 -9.54
C LEU A 429 2.65 27.54 -8.04
N LEU A 430 3.86 27.12 -7.68
CA LEU A 430 4.26 26.90 -6.29
C LEU A 430 4.15 28.19 -5.45
N LYS A 431 4.55 29.34 -6.00
CA LYS A 431 4.44 30.65 -5.32
C LYS A 431 3.00 31.10 -5.05
N SER A 432 2.00 30.50 -5.71
CA SER A 432 0.59 30.85 -5.53
C SER A 432 -0.12 29.82 -4.64
N PRO A 433 -0.51 30.18 -3.40
CA PRO A 433 -1.25 29.27 -2.52
C PRO A 433 -2.52 28.70 -3.16
N ALA A 434 -3.27 29.54 -3.88
CA ALA A 434 -4.48 29.11 -4.58
C ALA A 434 -4.19 28.12 -5.73
N ALA A 435 -3.05 28.26 -6.41
CA ALA A 435 -2.67 27.31 -7.47
C ALA A 435 -2.19 25.98 -6.89
N ARG A 436 -1.48 26.00 -5.75
CA ARG A 436 -1.14 24.80 -4.97
C ARG A 436 -2.39 24.03 -4.57
N GLU A 437 -3.35 24.71 -3.94
CA GLU A 437 -4.64 24.12 -3.53
C GLU A 437 -5.41 23.56 -4.73
N LYS A 438 -5.45 24.28 -5.86
CA LYS A 438 -6.13 23.81 -7.07
C LYS A 438 -5.52 22.51 -7.58
N LEU A 439 -4.19 22.43 -7.70
CA LEU A 439 -3.53 21.21 -8.19
C LEU A 439 -3.76 20.02 -7.24
N ILE A 440 -3.76 20.25 -5.92
CA ILE A 440 -4.10 19.21 -4.93
C ILE A 440 -5.53 18.71 -5.17
N GLY A 441 -6.48 19.62 -5.39
CA GLY A 441 -7.87 19.26 -5.71
C GLY A 441 -7.99 18.40 -6.98
N GLU A 442 -7.25 18.74 -8.04
CA GLU A 442 -7.21 17.96 -9.28
C GLU A 442 -6.63 16.56 -9.05
N ILE A 443 -5.56 16.43 -8.25
CA ILE A 443 -4.99 15.13 -7.87
C ILE A 443 -6.02 14.31 -7.07
N VAL A 444 -6.71 14.92 -6.11
CA VAL A 444 -7.76 14.25 -5.33
C VAL A 444 -8.86 13.70 -6.23
N VAL A 445 -9.32 14.49 -7.21
CA VAL A 445 -10.34 14.05 -8.19
C VAL A 445 -9.82 12.90 -9.05
N LEU A 446 -8.57 12.98 -9.52
CA LEU A 446 -7.92 11.89 -10.27
C LEU A 446 -7.91 10.58 -9.46
N LEU A 447 -7.50 10.63 -8.19
CA LEU A 447 -7.44 9.43 -7.34
C LEU A 447 -8.83 8.84 -7.08
N LYS A 448 -9.85 9.69 -6.86
CA LYS A 448 -11.24 9.24 -6.69
C LYS A 448 -11.80 8.57 -7.95
N ASN A 449 -11.56 9.14 -9.13
CA ASN A 449 -12.11 8.65 -10.38
C ASN A 449 -11.45 7.35 -10.87
N THR A 450 -10.22 7.09 -10.46
CA THR A 450 -9.40 5.97 -10.95
C THR A 450 -9.22 4.85 -9.94
N ASN A 451 -9.48 5.11 -8.66
CA ASN A 451 -9.14 4.26 -7.53
C ASN A 451 -7.62 4.02 -7.36
N ALA A 452 -6.77 4.88 -7.91
CA ALA A 452 -5.32 4.80 -7.70
C ALA A 452 -4.94 4.92 -6.21
N ASP A 453 -3.80 4.35 -5.83
CA ASP A 453 -3.38 4.14 -4.44
C ASP A 453 -2.61 5.31 -3.84
N GLY A 454 -2.32 6.33 -4.66
CA GLY A 454 -1.45 7.44 -4.29
C GLY A 454 -0.94 8.16 -5.52
N VAL A 455 0.09 9.00 -5.36
CA VAL A 455 0.65 9.82 -6.44
C VAL A 455 2.17 9.88 -6.32
N VAL A 456 2.86 9.98 -7.46
CA VAL A 456 4.28 10.34 -7.53
C VAL A 456 4.40 11.79 -8.00
N ILE A 457 4.96 12.67 -7.16
CA ILE A 457 5.29 14.05 -7.52
C ILE A 457 6.72 14.10 -8.05
N ASP A 458 6.89 14.61 -9.26
CA ASP A 458 8.18 14.66 -9.96
C ASP A 458 8.43 16.07 -10.48
N PHE A 459 8.65 16.95 -9.50
CA PHE A 459 8.88 18.37 -9.70
C PHE A 459 10.37 18.58 -9.87
N GLU A 460 10.80 18.78 -11.11
CA GLU A 460 12.19 18.78 -11.52
C GLU A 460 12.77 20.20 -11.72
N THR A 461 14.10 20.26 -11.79
CA THR A 461 14.82 21.50 -12.14
C THR A 461 14.70 21.85 -13.63
N PRO A 462 14.84 23.14 -14.02
CA PRO A 462 15.15 24.31 -13.19
C PRO A 462 13.98 24.72 -12.28
N LEU A 463 14.27 24.86 -10.99
CA LEU A 463 13.41 25.52 -10.00
C LEU A 463 14.08 26.82 -9.55
N ASP A 464 13.28 27.80 -9.14
CA ASP A 464 13.79 29.07 -8.64
C ASP A 464 14.50 28.86 -7.29
N TYR A 465 15.81 29.02 -7.28
CA TYR A 465 16.67 28.87 -6.11
C TYR A 465 17.02 30.22 -5.44
N GLY A 466 16.44 31.33 -5.90
CA GLY A 466 16.70 32.65 -5.31
C GLY A 466 18.15 33.14 -5.46
N ASP A 467 18.64 33.83 -4.43
CA ASP A 467 20.04 34.27 -4.37
C ASP A 467 21.00 33.10 -4.10
N VAL A 468 22.12 33.04 -4.84
CA VAL A 468 23.14 31.98 -4.74
C VAL A 468 23.72 31.80 -3.32
N LYS A 469 23.67 32.84 -2.48
CA LYS A 469 24.21 32.81 -1.11
C LYS A 469 23.15 32.60 -0.04
N ASP A 470 21.87 32.70 -0.38
CA ASP A 470 20.77 32.46 0.56
C ASP A 470 20.13 31.09 0.28
N PRO A 471 20.50 30.03 1.04
CA PRO A 471 20.03 28.68 0.78
C PRO A 471 18.55 28.46 1.13
N TYR A 472 17.85 29.49 1.62
CA TYR A 472 16.46 29.41 2.08
C TYR A 472 15.48 30.25 1.24
N ASP A 473 15.97 30.96 0.22
CA ASP A 473 15.16 31.74 -0.73
C ASP A 473 14.60 30.87 -1.88
N GLY A 474 13.91 31.48 -2.83
CA GLY A 474 13.34 30.83 -4.01
C GLY A 474 12.02 30.12 -3.69
N VAL A 475 11.76 29.03 -4.40
CA VAL A 475 10.53 28.22 -4.21
C VAL A 475 10.68 27.11 -3.17
N ARG A 476 11.78 27.08 -2.42
CA ARG A 476 12.10 26.03 -1.45
C ARG A 476 10.95 25.76 -0.47
N ASN A 477 10.52 26.81 0.24
CA ASN A 477 9.47 26.68 1.25
C ASN A 477 8.08 26.50 0.63
N ASP A 478 7.85 27.03 -0.58
CA ASP A 478 6.60 26.83 -1.32
C ASP A 478 6.43 25.38 -1.80
N LEU A 479 7.53 24.74 -2.24
CA LEU A 479 7.55 23.32 -2.59
C LEU A 479 7.26 22.45 -1.36
N THR A 480 7.93 22.72 -0.24
CA THR A 480 7.65 22.02 1.03
C THR A 480 6.19 22.19 1.44
N ALA A 481 5.66 23.41 1.41
CA ALA A 481 4.27 23.66 1.78
C ALA A 481 3.26 22.98 0.83
N PHE A 482 3.56 22.87 -0.47
CA PHE A 482 2.74 22.06 -1.39
C PHE A 482 2.72 20.59 -0.96
N MET A 483 3.89 20.01 -0.66
CA MET A 483 3.99 18.60 -0.27
C MET A 483 3.35 18.31 1.09
N GLU A 484 3.47 19.20 2.07
CA GLU A 484 2.80 19.08 3.37
C GLU A 484 1.28 19.08 3.22
N SER A 485 0.72 20.01 2.43
CA SER A 485 -0.72 20.05 2.15
C SER A 485 -1.19 18.81 1.39
N LEU A 486 -0.45 18.39 0.36
CA LEU A 486 -0.77 17.19 -0.41
C LEU A 486 -0.74 15.94 0.48
N HIS A 487 0.29 15.78 1.31
CA HIS A 487 0.43 14.63 2.21
C HIS A 487 -0.68 14.57 3.25
N SER A 488 -1.05 15.72 3.83
CA SER A 488 -2.19 15.81 4.75
C SER A 488 -3.50 15.36 4.09
N GLU A 489 -3.79 15.85 2.88
CA GLU A 489 -5.00 15.48 2.14
C GLU A 489 -5.01 13.99 1.76
N LEU A 490 -3.90 13.46 1.23
CA LEU A 490 -3.84 12.07 0.78
C LEU A 490 -3.77 11.06 1.93
N GLN A 491 -3.15 11.41 3.06
CA GLN A 491 -3.22 10.61 4.28
C GLN A 491 -4.67 10.46 4.74
N SER A 492 -5.46 11.53 4.68
CA SER A 492 -6.89 11.45 4.96
C SER A 492 -7.56 10.46 4.03
N MET A 493 -7.19 10.36 2.76
CA MET A 493 -7.81 9.42 1.82
C MET A 493 -7.21 7.99 1.83
N ASN A 494 -6.31 7.69 2.77
CA ASN A 494 -5.54 6.45 2.80
C ASN A 494 -4.77 6.22 1.47
N LYS A 495 -4.10 7.26 0.98
CA LYS A 495 -3.32 7.26 -0.26
C LYS A 495 -1.86 7.58 0.01
N LEU A 496 -0.97 6.93 -0.75
CA LEU A 496 0.48 7.12 -0.65
C LEU A 496 0.94 8.40 -1.37
N VAL A 497 1.98 9.01 -0.82
CA VAL A 497 2.70 10.12 -1.47
C VAL A 497 4.16 9.72 -1.64
N VAL A 498 4.60 9.66 -2.89
CA VAL A 498 6.01 9.52 -3.25
C VAL A 498 6.47 10.80 -3.91
N MET A 499 7.66 11.28 -3.57
CA MET A 499 8.27 12.42 -4.26
C MET A 499 9.59 12.01 -4.90
N ALA A 500 9.69 12.21 -6.22
CA ALA A 500 10.92 12.13 -6.96
C ALA A 500 11.69 13.44 -6.83
N VAL A 501 12.95 13.39 -6.42
CA VAL A 501 13.82 14.55 -6.19
C VAL A 501 15.15 14.42 -6.91
N MET A 502 15.76 15.57 -7.22
CA MET A 502 17.06 15.64 -7.88
C MET A 502 18.18 15.04 -7.02
N PRO A 503 19.20 14.40 -7.62
CA PRO A 503 20.36 13.90 -6.91
C PRO A 503 21.34 15.04 -6.55
N ARG A 504 21.50 15.35 -5.26
CA ARG A 504 22.51 16.31 -4.75
C ARG A 504 23.70 15.57 -4.14
N MET A 505 24.91 15.96 -4.56
CA MET A 505 26.20 15.39 -4.13
C MET A 505 26.88 16.23 -3.05
N SER A 506 26.67 17.54 -3.03
CA SER A 506 27.33 18.45 -2.09
C SER A 506 26.57 19.76 -1.89
N SER A 507 26.96 20.50 -0.84
CA SER A 507 26.39 21.80 -0.52
C SER A 507 26.66 22.86 -1.60
N SER A 508 27.68 22.70 -2.45
CA SER A 508 28.02 23.69 -3.49
C SER A 508 27.03 23.74 -4.66
N GLN A 509 26.12 22.77 -4.77
CA GLN A 509 25.11 22.71 -5.83
C GLN A 509 23.88 23.56 -5.46
N TYR A 510 24.07 24.88 -5.33
CA TYR A 510 23.04 25.83 -4.92
C TYR A 510 21.80 25.83 -5.81
N TRP A 511 21.92 25.45 -7.09
CA TRP A 511 20.78 25.34 -8.01
C TRP A 511 19.78 24.23 -7.62
N LEU A 512 20.11 23.42 -6.60
CA LEU A 512 19.25 22.40 -5.99
C LEU A 512 18.71 22.82 -4.61
N ASP A 513 18.86 24.09 -4.20
CA ASP A 513 18.40 24.58 -2.90
C ASP A 513 16.87 24.60 -2.76
N ALA A 514 16.13 24.50 -3.87
CA ALA A 514 14.67 24.33 -3.85
C ALA A 514 14.21 23.06 -3.13
N TYR A 515 15.06 22.02 -2.98
CA TYR A 515 14.71 20.80 -2.27
C TYR A 515 15.17 20.85 -0.81
N ASP A 516 14.24 21.08 0.10
CA ASP A 516 14.45 20.84 1.53
C ASP A 516 14.33 19.34 1.84
N TYR A 517 15.40 18.57 1.63
CA TYR A 517 15.35 17.11 1.75
C TYR A 517 14.83 16.62 3.11
N GLU A 518 15.19 17.30 4.21
CA GLU A 518 14.72 16.93 5.55
C GLU A 518 13.21 17.14 5.67
N ALA A 519 12.72 18.35 5.38
CA ALA A 519 11.30 18.67 5.49
C ALA A 519 10.45 17.86 4.52
N LEU A 520 10.89 17.72 3.26
CA LEU A 520 10.21 16.92 2.25
C LEU A 520 10.10 15.45 2.66
N SER A 521 11.12 14.88 3.31
CA SER A 521 11.08 13.49 3.80
C SER A 521 10.01 13.23 4.86
N GLN A 522 9.58 14.27 5.59
CA GLN A 522 8.50 14.20 6.57
C GLN A 522 7.12 14.33 5.90
N ALA A 523 7.05 14.92 4.71
CA ALA A 523 5.83 15.12 3.93
C ALA A 523 5.61 14.04 2.85
N VAL A 524 6.24 12.87 2.98
CA VAL A 524 6.09 11.75 2.04
C VAL A 524 6.11 10.41 2.76
N ASP A 525 5.51 9.41 2.13
CA ASP A 525 5.66 8.01 2.51
C ASP A 525 7.01 7.45 2.02
N TYR A 526 7.41 7.82 0.79
CA TYR A 526 8.73 7.49 0.22
C TYR A 526 9.35 8.68 -0.52
N LEU A 527 10.67 8.83 -0.39
CA LEU A 527 11.46 9.82 -1.11
C LEU A 527 12.30 9.12 -2.18
N HIS A 528 11.91 9.25 -3.45
CA HIS A 528 12.66 8.71 -4.57
C HIS A 528 13.77 9.67 -5.00
N VAL A 529 15.01 9.37 -4.66
CA VAL A 529 16.17 10.16 -5.10
C VAL A 529 16.60 9.62 -6.46
N MET A 530 16.39 10.41 -7.52
CA MET A 530 16.63 10.00 -8.91
C MET A 530 18.13 9.94 -9.24
N THR A 531 18.82 8.95 -8.67
CA THR A 531 20.24 8.69 -8.85
C THR A 531 20.53 8.10 -10.24
N TYR A 532 20.21 8.84 -11.29
CA TYR A 532 20.58 8.59 -12.69
C TYR A 532 20.76 9.92 -13.44
N ASP A 533 21.02 9.87 -14.75
CA ASP A 533 21.35 11.01 -15.61
C ASP A 533 22.54 11.87 -15.09
N HIS A 534 23.51 11.23 -14.41
CA HIS A 534 24.80 11.86 -14.10
C HIS A 534 25.50 12.34 -15.38
N HIS A 535 25.37 11.55 -16.45
CA HIS A 535 25.60 11.97 -17.83
C HIS A 535 24.27 11.94 -18.59
N TYR A 536 23.91 13.06 -19.19
CA TYR A 536 22.63 13.31 -19.84
C TYR A 536 22.80 13.48 -21.36
N ARG A 537 21.68 13.72 -22.07
CA ARG A 537 21.64 13.68 -23.54
C ARG A 537 22.74 14.50 -24.23
N THR A 538 23.01 15.71 -23.72
CA THR A 538 23.94 16.67 -24.31
C THR A 538 25.21 16.90 -23.49
N SER A 539 25.48 16.06 -22.48
CA SER A 539 26.77 16.04 -21.78
C SER A 539 27.81 15.29 -22.61
N ALA A 540 29.08 15.35 -22.17
CA ALA A 540 30.07 14.40 -22.65
C ALA A 540 29.64 12.94 -22.33
N PRO A 541 30.14 11.93 -23.07
CA PRO A 541 29.84 10.53 -22.80
C PRO A 541 30.40 10.08 -21.44
N GLY A 542 29.62 9.30 -20.69
CA GLY A 542 30.02 8.71 -19.42
C GLY A 542 28.92 7.85 -18.81
N PRO A 543 29.18 7.16 -17.68
CA PRO A 543 28.18 6.31 -17.03
C PRO A 543 26.94 7.11 -16.63
N ILE A 544 25.75 6.57 -16.91
CA ILE A 544 24.47 7.21 -16.59
C ILE A 544 24.28 7.31 -15.06
N SER A 545 24.68 6.28 -14.33
CA SER A 545 24.63 6.23 -12.87
C SER A 545 25.80 5.45 -12.29
N PRO A 546 26.99 6.07 -12.12
CA PRO A 546 28.16 5.37 -11.59
C PRO A 546 27.93 4.88 -10.14
N TYR A 547 28.37 3.67 -9.80
CA TYR A 547 28.17 3.07 -8.47
C TYR A 547 28.65 3.97 -7.31
N PRO A 548 29.87 4.54 -7.34
CA PRO A 548 30.32 5.43 -6.25
C PRO A 548 29.55 6.75 -6.19
N TRP A 549 29.03 7.23 -7.32
CA TRP A 549 28.27 8.47 -7.39
C TRP A 549 26.89 8.33 -6.73
N ILE A 550 26.21 7.19 -6.94
CA ILE A 550 24.96 6.88 -6.22
C ILE A 550 25.20 6.97 -4.71
N LYS A 551 26.28 6.34 -4.22
CA LYS A 551 26.64 6.34 -2.80
C LYS A 551 26.95 7.75 -2.30
N GLN A 552 27.66 8.56 -3.09
CA GLN A 552 27.95 9.95 -2.74
C GLN A 552 26.66 10.77 -2.56
N VAL A 553 25.70 10.63 -3.46
CA VAL A 553 24.39 11.29 -3.37
C VAL A 553 23.66 10.81 -2.11
N LEU A 554 23.54 9.50 -1.90
CA LEU A 554 22.84 8.96 -0.73
C LEU A 554 23.51 9.35 0.60
N THR A 555 24.83 9.42 0.66
CA THR A 555 25.56 9.95 1.83
C THR A 555 25.24 11.42 2.07
N TYR A 556 25.10 12.23 1.02
CA TYR A 556 24.65 13.62 1.18
C TYR A 556 23.23 13.69 1.76
N ILE A 557 22.28 12.91 1.19
CA ILE A 557 20.88 12.85 1.64
C ILE A 557 20.80 12.40 3.10
N GLN A 558 21.53 11.35 3.46
CA GLN A 558 21.65 10.89 4.85
C GLN A 558 22.20 11.99 5.76
N GLY A 559 23.20 12.75 5.29
CA GLY A 559 23.77 13.89 6.00
C GLY A 559 22.81 15.06 6.22
N GLN A 560 21.66 15.10 5.53
CA GLN A 560 20.59 16.07 5.78
C GLN A 560 19.61 15.61 6.89
N GLY A 561 19.77 14.41 7.46
CA GLY A 561 18.88 13.90 8.51
C GLY A 561 17.64 13.15 8.00
N VAL A 562 17.60 12.81 6.71
CA VAL A 562 16.52 12.00 6.11
C VAL A 562 16.56 10.56 6.65
N ASP A 563 15.38 10.01 6.97
CA ASP A 563 15.23 8.59 7.28
C ASP A 563 15.48 7.74 6.02
N MET A 564 16.65 7.11 5.95
CA MET A 564 17.05 6.30 4.80
C MET A 564 16.11 5.11 4.55
N SER A 565 15.36 4.65 5.56
CA SER A 565 14.38 3.57 5.38
C SER A 565 13.13 3.99 4.59
N LYS A 566 12.97 5.30 4.29
CA LYS A 566 11.98 5.85 3.35
C LYS A 566 12.55 6.14 1.95
N VAL A 567 13.87 6.05 1.76
CA VAL A 567 14.52 6.46 0.51
C VAL A 567 14.45 5.34 -0.52
N LEU A 568 13.96 5.65 -1.72
CA LEU A 568 14.11 4.82 -2.92
C LEU A 568 15.28 5.39 -3.72
N MET A 569 16.25 4.55 -4.10
CA MET A 569 17.30 4.99 -5.03
C MET A 569 16.84 4.83 -6.49
N GLY A 570 17.28 5.71 -7.37
CA GLY A 570 17.07 5.58 -8.81
C GLY A 570 18.13 4.70 -9.47
N ILE A 571 17.74 4.00 -10.54
CA ILE A 571 18.68 3.27 -11.42
C ILE A 571 18.19 3.34 -12.88
N PRO A 572 19.06 3.50 -13.89
CA PRO A 572 18.62 3.58 -15.28
C PRO A 572 18.48 2.17 -15.87
N TYR A 573 17.39 1.92 -16.59
CA TYR A 573 17.25 0.75 -17.47
C TYR A 573 17.77 0.99 -18.89
N TYR A 574 18.10 2.24 -19.21
CA TYR A 574 18.59 2.65 -20.52
C TYR A 574 20.09 2.96 -20.50
N GLY A 575 20.73 2.74 -21.64
CA GLY A 575 22.00 3.36 -22.01
C GLY A 575 21.80 4.53 -22.95
N ARG A 576 22.91 5.17 -23.31
CA ARG A 576 22.95 6.22 -24.34
C ARG A 576 24.12 5.99 -25.29
N ASP A 577 23.91 6.37 -26.54
CA ASP A 577 24.91 6.43 -27.59
C ASP A 577 25.16 7.88 -28.00
N TRP A 578 26.35 8.40 -27.66
CA TRP A 578 26.74 9.77 -27.92
C TRP A 578 27.58 9.90 -29.18
N VAL A 579 27.32 10.99 -29.89
CA VAL A 579 28.14 11.52 -30.98
C VAL A 579 28.50 12.97 -30.70
N VAL A 580 29.61 13.43 -31.30
CA VAL A 580 29.91 14.86 -31.37
C VAL A 580 29.01 15.49 -32.43
N ASP A 581 28.17 16.44 -32.04
CA ASP A 581 27.20 17.10 -32.94
C ASP A 581 27.61 18.52 -33.34
N GLY A 582 28.69 19.04 -32.76
CA GLY A 582 29.17 20.37 -33.02
C GLY A 582 30.27 20.83 -32.08
N LYS A 583 30.40 22.15 -31.94
CA LYS A 583 31.30 22.82 -31.00
C LYS A 583 30.60 24.02 -30.40
N ASN A 584 30.88 24.30 -29.12
CA ASN A 584 30.36 25.50 -28.45
C ASN A 584 31.17 26.74 -28.82
N ALA A 585 30.78 27.90 -28.28
CA ALA A 585 31.43 29.19 -28.55
C ALA A 585 32.93 29.23 -28.19
N ASN A 586 33.39 28.33 -27.32
CA ASN A 586 34.78 28.22 -26.88
C ASN A 586 35.57 27.17 -27.68
N GLY A 587 34.96 26.54 -28.68
CA GLY A 587 35.58 25.50 -29.50
C GLY A 587 35.59 24.10 -28.88
N ASN A 588 34.97 23.92 -27.70
CA ASN A 588 34.84 22.59 -27.07
C ASN A 588 33.76 21.78 -27.81
N PRO A 589 33.95 20.46 -27.98
CA PRO A 589 32.93 19.60 -28.59
C PRO A 589 31.58 19.70 -27.86
N THR A 590 30.49 19.79 -28.62
CA THR A 590 29.14 19.54 -28.13
C THR A 590 28.73 18.12 -28.49
N TYR A 591 27.83 17.55 -27.70
CA TYR A 591 27.40 16.18 -27.85
C TYR A 591 25.88 16.11 -27.95
N ASN A 592 25.43 15.07 -28.62
CA ASN A 592 24.03 14.64 -28.61
C ASN A 592 23.99 13.11 -28.57
N SER A 593 22.92 12.55 -28.01
CA SER A 593 22.77 11.11 -27.90
C SER A 593 21.33 10.64 -28.07
N THR A 594 21.20 9.34 -28.34
CA THR A 594 19.93 8.61 -28.30
C THR A 594 19.96 7.57 -27.19
N ALA A 595 18.82 7.28 -26.58
CA ALA A 595 18.70 6.29 -25.50
C ALA A 595 18.07 4.99 -26.01
N PHE A 596 18.45 3.86 -25.38
CA PHE A 596 17.94 2.53 -25.68
C PHE A 596 18.15 1.57 -24.51
N GLY A 597 17.44 0.44 -24.51
CA GLY A 597 17.56 -0.60 -23.49
C GLY A 597 18.79 -1.49 -23.63
N TYR A 598 19.02 -2.34 -22.63
CA TYR A 598 20.15 -3.28 -22.53
C TYR A 598 20.32 -4.16 -23.78
N SER A 599 19.26 -4.85 -24.22
CA SER A 599 19.35 -5.75 -25.37
C SER A 599 19.78 -5.02 -26.65
N LYS A 600 19.33 -3.78 -26.84
CA LYS A 600 19.76 -2.97 -27.98
C LYS A 600 21.24 -2.57 -27.91
N ALA A 601 21.76 -2.34 -26.71
CA ALA A 601 23.19 -2.07 -26.51
C ALA A 601 24.04 -3.27 -26.95
N LEU A 602 23.61 -4.49 -26.61
CA LEU A 602 24.29 -5.72 -27.04
C LEU A 602 24.23 -5.91 -28.56
N GLU A 603 23.06 -5.67 -29.18
CA GLU A 603 22.94 -5.71 -30.64
C GLU A 603 23.89 -4.74 -31.34
N LEU A 604 24.04 -3.52 -30.80
CA LEU A 604 24.98 -2.54 -31.35
C LEU A 604 26.44 -3.01 -31.23
N ALA A 605 26.82 -3.53 -30.06
CA ALA A 605 28.17 -4.04 -29.87
C ALA A 605 28.48 -5.19 -30.82
N ASP A 606 27.55 -6.14 -30.99
CA ASP A 606 27.68 -7.27 -31.91
C ASP A 606 27.75 -6.82 -33.38
N SER A 607 26.85 -5.92 -33.79
CA SER A 607 26.75 -5.42 -35.17
C SER A 607 28.04 -4.78 -35.68
N TYR A 608 28.80 -4.15 -34.79
CA TYR A 608 30.07 -3.49 -35.11
C TYR A 608 31.31 -4.25 -34.62
N GLY A 609 31.14 -5.45 -34.02
CA GLY A 609 32.23 -6.22 -33.43
C GLY A 609 32.97 -5.47 -32.32
N ALA A 610 32.29 -4.56 -31.62
CA ALA A 610 32.87 -3.73 -30.58
C ALA A 610 33.03 -4.52 -29.28
N THR A 611 34.22 -4.48 -28.68
CA THR A 611 34.46 -5.16 -27.40
C THR A 611 33.88 -4.32 -26.25
N ILE A 612 32.99 -4.93 -25.46
CA ILE A 612 32.44 -4.33 -24.25
C ILE A 612 33.49 -4.38 -23.14
N THR A 613 33.71 -3.25 -22.47
CA THR A 613 34.62 -3.10 -21.33
C THR A 613 33.89 -2.41 -20.18
N TYR A 614 34.39 -2.56 -18.95
CA TYR A 614 33.82 -1.89 -17.78
C TYR A 614 34.64 -0.65 -17.41
N SER A 615 34.01 0.52 -17.52
CA SER A 615 34.59 1.79 -17.07
C SER A 615 34.43 1.91 -15.56
N LYS A 616 35.54 1.91 -14.83
CA LYS A 616 35.56 2.16 -13.38
C LYS A 616 35.56 3.65 -13.11
N TYR A 617 34.61 4.12 -12.31
CA TYR A 617 34.47 5.53 -11.97
C TYR A 617 35.62 6.05 -11.09
N ASN A 618 36.04 5.24 -10.10
CA ASN A 618 37.19 5.49 -9.23
C ASN A 618 37.65 4.17 -8.57
N ASP A 619 38.62 4.23 -7.66
CA ASP A 619 39.15 3.05 -6.95
C ASP A 619 38.11 2.32 -6.09
N ALA A 620 37.01 2.99 -5.72
CA ALA A 620 35.88 2.44 -4.98
C ALA A 620 34.78 1.89 -5.89
N ASP A 621 35.02 1.77 -7.19
CA ASP A 621 34.13 1.14 -8.17
C ASP A 621 34.63 -0.27 -8.54
N PRO A 622 34.25 -1.32 -7.79
CA PRO A 622 34.81 -2.65 -7.98
C PRO A 622 34.44 -3.25 -9.34
N VAL A 623 33.22 -2.99 -9.82
CA VAL A 623 32.63 -3.57 -11.03
C VAL A 623 32.77 -2.64 -12.24
N GLY A 624 32.50 -1.34 -12.09
CA GLY A 624 32.40 -0.42 -13.22
C GLY A 624 31.05 -0.49 -13.94
N THR A 625 30.93 0.30 -15.00
CA THR A 625 29.74 0.37 -15.87
C THR A 625 30.13 -0.02 -17.29
N PRO A 626 29.37 -0.88 -18.00
CA PRO A 626 29.76 -1.34 -19.32
C PRO A 626 29.71 -0.21 -20.36
N THR A 627 30.70 -0.24 -21.25
CA THR A 627 30.88 0.75 -22.32
C THR A 627 31.59 0.14 -23.51
N PHE A 628 31.33 0.68 -24.69
CA PHE A 628 32.06 0.40 -25.91
C PHE A 628 32.03 1.63 -26.83
N LYS A 629 32.87 1.59 -27.86
CA LYS A 629 32.89 2.57 -28.94
C LYS A 629 32.82 1.85 -30.28
N TYR A 630 32.25 2.50 -31.27
CA TYR A 630 32.27 2.02 -32.65
C TYR A 630 32.31 3.20 -33.62
N THR A 631 32.57 2.91 -34.89
CA THR A 631 32.48 3.89 -35.98
C THR A 631 31.39 3.44 -36.94
N ASP A 632 30.43 4.32 -37.21
CA ASP A 632 29.33 4.01 -38.11
C ASP A 632 29.79 3.95 -39.58
N GLU A 633 28.89 3.54 -40.48
CA GLU A 633 29.16 3.44 -41.92
C GLU A 633 29.53 4.78 -42.58
N LYS A 634 29.24 5.91 -41.92
CA LYS A 634 29.54 7.28 -42.38
C LYS A 634 30.85 7.81 -41.80
N GLY A 635 31.55 7.04 -40.98
CA GLY A 635 32.80 7.43 -40.34
C GLY A 635 32.62 8.27 -39.08
N VAL A 636 31.42 8.32 -38.49
CA VAL A 636 31.15 8.99 -37.22
C VAL A 636 31.56 8.08 -36.07
N GLU A 637 32.33 8.58 -35.10
CA GLU A 637 32.65 7.84 -33.88
C GLU A 637 31.51 7.98 -32.87
N HIS A 638 31.08 6.83 -32.36
CA HIS A 638 30.04 6.67 -31.36
C HIS A 638 30.65 6.19 -30.05
N THR A 639 30.15 6.70 -28.91
CA THR A 639 30.53 6.24 -27.58
C THR A 639 29.29 5.85 -26.80
N VAL A 640 29.23 4.59 -26.36
CA VAL A 640 28.07 4.02 -25.69
C VAL A 640 28.39 3.74 -24.22
N PHE A 641 27.51 4.19 -23.32
CA PHE A 641 27.45 3.71 -21.94
C PHE A 641 26.05 3.18 -21.66
N PHE A 642 25.98 2.02 -21.01
CA PHE A 642 24.73 1.36 -20.66
C PHE A 642 24.92 0.58 -19.36
N ASP A 643 23.89 -0.12 -18.90
CA ASP A 643 23.99 -1.04 -17.77
C ASP A 643 23.58 -2.45 -18.19
N ASP A 644 24.19 -3.44 -17.54
CA ASP A 644 23.89 -4.87 -17.72
C ASP A 644 23.59 -5.52 -16.37
N TYR A 645 23.31 -6.83 -16.37
CA TYR A 645 23.03 -7.56 -15.13
C TYR A 645 24.17 -7.47 -14.10
N THR A 646 25.43 -7.37 -14.54
CA THR A 646 26.59 -7.25 -13.64
C THR A 646 26.61 -5.91 -12.94
N SER A 647 26.45 -4.81 -13.69
CA SER A 647 26.46 -3.46 -13.12
C SER A 647 25.17 -3.15 -12.35
N TRP A 648 24.00 -3.61 -12.79
CA TRP A 648 22.76 -3.48 -12.03
C TRP A 648 22.83 -4.24 -10.71
N ASN A 649 23.34 -5.48 -10.68
CA ASN A 649 23.50 -6.24 -9.45
C ASN A 649 24.38 -5.50 -8.42
N ALA A 650 25.48 -4.91 -8.88
CA ALA A 650 26.36 -4.11 -8.02
C ALA A 650 25.68 -2.83 -7.50
N LYS A 651 24.89 -2.15 -8.33
CA LYS A 651 24.18 -0.93 -7.91
C LYS A 651 23.02 -1.25 -6.96
N LEU A 652 22.29 -2.36 -7.18
CA LEU A 652 21.20 -2.77 -6.30
C LEU A 652 21.67 -3.19 -4.90
N SER A 653 22.93 -3.63 -4.73
CA SER A 653 23.46 -3.93 -3.40
C SER A 653 23.47 -2.71 -2.46
N ILE A 654 23.50 -1.49 -3.01
CA ILE A 654 23.47 -0.23 -2.25
C ILE A 654 22.22 -0.13 -1.36
N ILE A 655 21.11 -0.78 -1.74
CA ILE A 655 19.89 -0.85 -0.93
C ILE A 655 20.20 -1.37 0.48
N ASN A 656 21.00 -2.43 0.57
CA ASN A 656 21.37 -3.02 1.85
C ASN A 656 22.46 -2.22 2.56
N GLU A 657 23.41 -1.64 1.81
CA GLU A 657 24.51 -0.84 2.37
C GLU A 657 24.02 0.40 3.12
N PHE A 658 22.92 1.02 2.67
CA PHE A 658 22.31 2.21 3.28
C PHE A 658 21.02 1.93 4.05
N GLY A 659 20.53 0.69 4.06
CA GLY A 659 19.24 0.34 4.67
C GLY A 659 18.05 1.03 3.98
N LEU A 660 18.10 1.18 2.66
CA LEU A 660 17.09 1.88 1.87
C LEU A 660 15.73 1.16 1.87
N ALA A 661 14.68 1.90 1.55
CA ALA A 661 13.34 1.36 1.30
C ALA A 661 13.35 0.41 0.10
N GLY A 662 14.09 0.75 -0.96
CA GLY A 662 14.09 0.01 -2.23
C GLY A 662 14.61 0.84 -3.41
N VAL A 663 14.04 0.62 -4.59
CA VAL A 663 14.51 1.19 -5.86
C VAL A 663 13.35 1.73 -6.71
N GLY A 664 13.61 2.83 -7.44
CA GLY A 664 12.75 3.43 -8.44
C GLY A 664 13.40 3.47 -9.84
N PRO A 665 13.43 2.36 -10.60
CA PRO A 665 14.11 2.35 -11.90
C PRO A 665 13.36 3.12 -12.99
N TRP A 666 14.10 3.83 -13.84
CA TRP A 666 13.55 4.49 -15.03
C TRP A 666 14.05 3.81 -16.32
N ALA A 667 13.19 3.22 -17.15
CA ALA A 667 11.76 2.96 -16.97
C ALA A 667 11.38 1.68 -17.74
N MET A 668 10.17 1.15 -17.51
CA MET A 668 9.72 -0.13 -18.07
C MET A 668 9.76 -0.16 -19.60
N GLY A 669 9.60 0.97 -20.28
CA GLY A 669 9.68 1.06 -21.75
C GLY A 669 11.04 0.74 -22.35
N TRP A 670 12.10 0.68 -21.54
CA TRP A 670 13.44 0.27 -21.95
C TRP A 670 13.72 -1.22 -21.73
N VAL A 671 12.72 -1.98 -21.27
CA VAL A 671 12.82 -3.41 -21.01
C VAL A 671 12.00 -4.15 -22.07
N ASP A 672 12.67 -5.01 -22.84
CA ASP A 672 12.05 -5.97 -23.76
C ASP A 672 12.11 -7.39 -23.16
N GLU A 673 11.60 -8.39 -23.87
CA GLU A 673 11.58 -9.79 -23.42
C GLU A 673 12.98 -10.32 -23.08
N ASN A 674 13.98 -10.00 -23.90
CA ASN A 674 15.37 -10.41 -23.69
C ASN A 674 15.96 -9.77 -22.43
N THR A 675 15.70 -8.49 -22.19
CA THR A 675 16.15 -7.80 -20.98
C THR A 675 15.42 -8.34 -19.75
N ALA A 676 14.09 -8.55 -19.86
CA ALA A 676 13.21 -9.02 -18.79
C ALA A 676 13.63 -10.39 -18.22
N GLU A 677 14.13 -11.29 -19.08
CA GLU A 677 14.53 -12.66 -18.72
C GLU A 677 15.52 -12.69 -17.54
N GLY A 678 16.52 -11.80 -17.53
CA GLY A 678 17.48 -11.68 -16.43
C GLY A 678 17.17 -10.57 -15.42
N LEU A 679 16.47 -9.50 -15.84
CA LEU A 679 16.24 -8.33 -15.00
C LEU A 679 15.24 -8.61 -13.87
N PHE A 680 14.11 -9.28 -14.15
CA PHE A 680 13.11 -9.56 -13.12
C PHE A 680 13.63 -10.52 -12.04
N PRO A 681 14.32 -11.63 -12.36
CA PRO A 681 14.99 -12.45 -11.34
C PRO A 681 15.97 -11.65 -10.48
N LEU A 682 16.71 -10.71 -11.08
CA LEU A 682 17.61 -9.82 -10.35
C LEU A 682 16.86 -8.88 -9.40
N LEU A 683 15.74 -8.29 -9.82
CA LEU A 683 14.88 -7.50 -8.94
C LEU A 683 14.37 -8.33 -7.77
N ASN A 684 13.88 -9.54 -8.03
CA ASN A 684 13.40 -10.43 -6.97
C ASN A 684 14.51 -10.75 -5.96
N GLN A 685 15.73 -11.03 -6.41
CA GLN A 685 16.88 -11.31 -5.54
C GLN A 685 17.19 -10.18 -4.54
N HIS A 686 17.05 -8.92 -4.95
CA HIS A 686 17.40 -7.78 -4.11
C HIS A 686 16.22 -7.22 -3.30
N LEU A 687 14.99 -7.49 -3.74
CA LEU A 687 13.80 -6.85 -3.18
C LEU A 687 12.88 -7.78 -2.39
N ARG A 688 13.09 -9.11 -2.50
CA ARG A 688 12.28 -10.16 -1.87
C ARG A 688 13.09 -11.13 -1.01
#